data_AF-A0A8T1UEH7-F1
#
_entry.id   AF-A0A8T1UEH7-F1
#
_cell.length_a   1.000
_cell.length_b   1.000
_cell.length_c   1.000
_cell.angle_alpha   90.00
_cell.angle_beta   90.00
_cell.angle_gamma   90.00
#
_symmetry.space_group_name_H-M   'P 1'
#
loop_
_entity.id
_entity.type
_entity.pdbx_description
1 polymer ?
#
loop_
_entity_poly.entity_id
_entity_poly.type
_entity_poly.pdbx_seq_one_letter_code
_entity_poly.pdbx_strand_id
1 'polypeptide(L)'
;MAMVPSLTSATVVCRAQPRLAPLKHVTAAVSSFLDYSAGWSIASACARGTASPDGDGVSLRLLERVAVHRAAAATRNSLASKRQRDDFYRQWEFTRAAAAAAARGDVQALKWLVDMFPNCRVTVAVEEAAKHGQLQILQWLLDKSRRQELTVFWGARELFFAGKHGHLHVAQWLHEHTAPPPTHMFFVTLEEAARNGDLEMVRWLCEVRGEWSPYAAVLAASGGHLEVLEWLRTNLFSSSSSSISMDNAASGGHLDVLQWLQNHSGYATQGAMNKAATSGHLEVVQWLHEYRREGCTSDAMNLAATAGHLDVVQWLHYHREEGCTIDAMDGAAKHGHLEIARERRNMRGGLLVLTSARVVARSCLADGELPHVVHRLNDFLDDFSADCTVVDAYKRTGSVRLMQYVAAREDPDEMNTFYRRWLFNAATEMAAGKGDLESLKWLMESYLSDEFSTKAVAAAAANGHLGVLQWLYEKHHGRGYWNNTEICGALTNGHIKVVEWLRTHAVPRTECMAKVMDAAAGAGNLDIVKWLHEEHKISICSALSNAMSNCQWETSQWILEHRELVLPWISWDQPAKNGTLRFLKFLRSYSIGHLGYFTLQTAAGNGHLEVVKWLHTELGAMLTPDAMKRAAQNGHLDVVEWFHENGCEGCDVDTLINTAGSGHLDVV
;
A
#
# COMPACT_ATOMS: atom_id res chain seq x y z
N MET A 1 -17.96 16.36 18.83
CA MET A 1 -18.85 17.26 19.59
C MET A 1 -20.25 16.68 19.60
N ALA A 2 -20.69 16.11 20.72
CA ALA A 2 -22.07 15.67 20.88
C ALA A 2 -22.98 16.90 20.99
N MET A 3 -23.93 17.06 20.05
CA MET A 3 -24.92 18.13 20.11
C MET A 3 -26.03 17.76 21.10
N VAL A 4 -26.23 18.62 22.09
CA VAL A 4 -27.27 18.55 23.11
C VAL A 4 -28.67 18.48 22.46
N PRO A 5 -29.61 17.66 22.95
CA PRO A 5 -30.96 17.56 22.38
C PRO A 5 -31.70 18.90 22.49
N SER A 6 -32.16 19.42 21.36
CA SER A 6 -32.90 20.69 21.26
C SER A 6 -34.35 20.53 21.68
N LEU A 7 -34.83 21.43 22.56
CA LEU A 7 -36.20 21.45 23.08
C LEU A 7 -37.20 21.73 21.93
N THR A 8 -37.94 20.71 21.47
CA THR A 8 -38.84 20.80 20.30
C THR A 8 -40.23 21.35 20.62
N SER A 9 -40.67 21.29 21.87
CA SER A 9 -41.85 22.01 22.36
C SER A 9 -41.74 22.26 23.87
N ALA A 10 -42.37 23.32 24.36
CA ALA A 10 -42.55 23.59 25.79
C ALA A 10 -44.03 23.84 26.07
N THR A 11 -44.70 22.91 26.74
CA THR A 11 -46.07 23.05 27.23
C THR A 11 -46.03 23.53 28.68
N VAL A 12 -46.40 24.78 28.92
CA VAL A 12 -46.54 25.31 30.28
C VAL A 12 -47.86 24.82 30.86
N VAL A 13 -47.81 23.88 31.80
CA VAL A 13 -48.99 23.41 32.54
C VAL A 13 -49.06 24.12 33.89
N CYS A 14 -49.97 25.09 34.03
CA CYS A 14 -50.27 25.71 35.31
C CYS A 14 -51.08 24.76 36.20
N ARG A 15 -50.41 23.97 37.04
CA ARG A 15 -51.06 23.12 38.05
C ARG A 15 -51.48 23.93 39.28
N ALA A 16 -52.51 24.77 39.15
CA ALA A 16 -53.22 25.33 40.30
C ALA A 16 -54.66 25.82 40.02
N GLN A 17 -55.09 25.98 38.76
CA GLN A 17 -56.47 26.38 38.44
C GLN A 17 -57.00 25.69 37.18
N PRO A 18 -57.98 24.76 37.29
CA PRO A 18 -58.54 23.99 36.16
C PRO A 18 -59.33 24.81 35.12
N ARG A 19 -59.52 26.12 35.33
CA ARG A 19 -60.34 26.99 34.46
C ARG A 19 -59.53 27.83 33.46
N LEU A 20 -58.20 27.81 33.52
CA LEU A 20 -57.35 28.50 32.57
C LEU A 20 -56.88 27.52 31.50
N ALA A 21 -57.64 27.45 30.40
CA ALA A 21 -57.15 26.91 29.14
C ALA A 21 -55.77 27.52 28.79
N PRO A 22 -54.87 26.79 28.10
CA PRO A 22 -53.50 27.25 27.87
C PRO A 22 -53.50 28.67 27.30
N LEU A 23 -52.89 29.61 28.03
CA LEU A 23 -52.81 31.02 27.65
C LEU A 23 -51.99 31.13 26.36
N LYS A 24 -52.68 31.03 25.21
CA LYS A 24 -52.07 30.92 23.88
C LYS A 24 -51.03 32.02 23.62
N HIS A 25 -51.23 33.22 24.16
CA HIS A 25 -50.32 34.35 24.01
C HIS A 25 -49.01 34.19 24.80
N VAL A 26 -49.03 33.57 26.00
CA VAL A 26 -47.82 33.31 26.80
C VAL A 26 -47.01 32.19 26.17
N THR A 27 -47.66 31.13 25.70
CA THR A 27 -46.99 30.05 24.95
C THR A 27 -46.36 30.59 23.66
N ALA A 28 -47.05 31.48 22.93
CA ALA A 28 -46.50 32.12 21.74
C ALA A 28 -45.28 33.02 22.06
N ALA A 29 -45.32 33.81 23.13
CA ALA A 29 -44.23 34.69 23.53
C ALA A 29 -42.97 33.92 23.98
N VAL A 30 -43.12 32.88 24.81
CA VAL A 30 -41.99 32.03 25.25
C VAL A 30 -41.39 31.26 24.07
N SER A 31 -42.24 30.76 23.16
CA SER A 31 -41.76 30.08 21.96
C SER A 31 -41.01 31.04 21.03
N SER A 32 -41.45 32.30 20.89
CA SER A 32 -40.76 33.35 20.13
C SER A 32 -39.40 33.72 20.71
N PHE A 33 -39.23 33.67 22.03
CA PHE A 33 -37.97 33.98 22.71
C PHE A 33 -36.90 32.88 22.52
N LEU A 34 -37.33 31.62 22.41
CA LEU A 34 -36.47 30.44 22.23
C LEU A 34 -36.22 30.08 20.75
N ASP A 35 -36.54 30.96 19.81
CA ASP A 35 -36.68 30.64 18.39
C ASP A 35 -35.34 30.48 17.64
N TYR A 36 -34.77 29.27 17.68
CA TYR A 36 -33.63 28.87 16.85
C TYR A 36 -33.98 28.56 15.38
N SER A 37 -35.25 28.74 14.95
CA SER A 37 -35.71 28.33 13.60
C SER A 37 -35.10 29.14 12.45
N ALA A 38 -34.49 30.31 12.71
CA ALA A 38 -33.79 31.11 11.70
C ALA A 38 -32.58 30.37 11.10
N GLY A 39 -31.99 29.39 11.80
CA GLY A 39 -30.88 28.57 11.30
C GLY A 39 -31.31 27.27 10.62
N TRP A 40 -32.60 26.97 10.56
CA TRP A 40 -33.12 25.67 10.10
C TRP A 40 -33.65 25.76 8.67
N SER A 41 -33.26 24.80 7.83
CA SER A 41 -33.92 24.55 6.55
C SER A 41 -35.22 23.76 6.76
N ILE A 42 -36.17 23.86 5.82
CA ILE A 42 -37.41 23.08 5.85
C ILE A 42 -37.09 21.58 5.91
N ALA A 43 -36.12 21.11 5.12
CA ALA A 43 -35.69 19.71 5.14
C ALA A 43 -35.09 19.26 6.49
N SER A 44 -34.28 20.09 7.14
CA SER A 44 -33.74 19.77 8.47
C SER A 44 -34.82 19.75 9.56
N ALA A 45 -35.86 20.58 9.42
CA ALA A 45 -37.02 20.56 10.31
C ALA A 45 -37.83 19.28 10.13
N CYS A 46 -38.09 18.89 8.87
CA CYS A 46 -38.74 17.61 8.57
C CYS A 46 -37.95 16.41 9.10
N ALA A 47 -36.61 16.42 8.99
CA ALA A 47 -35.76 15.32 9.46
C ALA A 47 -35.73 15.16 11.00
N ARG A 48 -35.87 16.26 11.75
CA ARG A 48 -35.66 16.29 13.22
C ARG A 48 -36.93 16.42 14.07
N GLY A 49 -38.12 16.45 13.45
CA GLY A 49 -39.37 16.50 14.20
C GLY A 49 -39.45 15.38 15.25
N THR A 50 -39.93 15.68 16.45
CA THR A 50 -40.24 14.65 17.46
C THR A 50 -41.65 14.13 17.18
N ALA A 51 -41.85 12.81 17.20
CA ALA A 51 -43.19 12.25 17.24
C ALA A 51 -43.84 12.69 18.57
N SER A 52 -44.90 13.50 18.50
CA SER A 52 -45.69 13.80 19.69
C SER A 52 -46.41 12.52 20.14
N PRO A 53 -46.59 12.27 21.45
CA PRO A 53 -47.40 11.15 21.95
C PRO A 53 -48.85 11.15 21.44
N ASP A 54 -49.32 12.25 20.84
CA ASP A 54 -50.64 12.38 20.22
C ASP A 54 -50.68 11.98 18.72
N GLY A 55 -49.58 11.49 18.14
CA GLY A 55 -49.53 11.05 16.74
C GLY A 55 -49.33 12.16 15.70
N ASP A 56 -49.26 13.42 16.13
CA ASP A 56 -48.85 14.52 15.26
C ASP A 56 -47.32 14.49 15.10
N GLY A 57 -46.86 14.38 13.85
CA GLY A 57 -45.45 14.32 13.47
C GLY A 57 -44.65 15.60 13.79
N VAL A 58 -43.71 15.99 12.92
CA VAL A 58 -43.00 17.27 13.02
C VAL A 58 -44.01 18.35 13.40
N SER A 59 -43.84 19.01 14.55
CA SER A 59 -44.78 20.06 14.98
C SER A 59 -45.01 20.99 13.80
N LEU A 60 -46.20 20.96 13.18
CA LEU A 60 -46.56 21.81 12.02
C LEU A 60 -46.19 23.27 12.29
N ARG A 61 -46.31 23.67 13.56
CA ARG A 61 -45.86 24.95 14.10
C ARG A 61 -44.39 25.28 13.81
N LEU A 62 -43.46 24.33 13.86
CA LEU A 62 -42.05 24.54 13.50
C LEU A 62 -41.90 24.79 12.00
N LEU A 63 -42.59 24.03 11.15
CA LEU A 63 -42.57 24.21 9.70
C LEU A 63 -43.18 25.55 9.28
N GLU A 64 -44.34 25.90 9.86
CA GLU A 64 -44.99 27.20 9.70
C GLU A 64 -44.07 28.35 10.12
N ARG A 65 -43.36 28.22 11.24
CA ARG A 65 -42.43 29.26 11.73
C ARG A 65 -41.20 29.41 10.85
N VAL A 66 -40.59 28.30 10.40
CA VAL A 66 -39.49 28.34 9.43
C VAL A 66 -39.97 29.04 8.15
N ALA A 67 -41.18 28.75 7.67
CA ALA A 67 -41.75 29.42 6.50
C ALA A 67 -41.97 30.93 6.71
N VAL A 68 -42.47 31.35 7.88
CA VAL A 68 -42.68 32.77 8.22
C VAL A 68 -41.36 33.54 8.25
N HIS A 69 -40.32 33.00 8.90
CA HIS A 69 -38.98 33.63 8.91
C HIS A 69 -38.40 33.76 7.51
N ARG A 70 -38.63 32.75 6.68
CA ARG A 70 -38.17 32.71 5.29
C ARG A 70 -38.88 33.75 4.41
N ALA A 71 -40.19 33.95 4.60
CA ALA A 71 -40.94 35.02 3.94
C ALA A 71 -40.47 36.41 4.39
N ALA A 72 -40.14 36.57 5.67
CA ALA A 72 -39.58 37.80 6.23
C ALA A 72 -38.13 38.07 5.79
N ALA A 73 -37.35 37.03 5.45
CA ALA A 73 -36.00 37.15 4.91
C ALA A 73 -36.02 37.49 3.40
N ALA A 74 -36.99 36.95 2.65
CA ALA A 74 -37.15 37.25 1.22
C ALA A 74 -37.57 38.70 0.94
N THR A 75 -38.31 39.31 1.86
CA THR A 75 -38.67 40.74 1.82
C THR A 75 -37.48 41.66 2.15
N ARG A 76 -36.48 41.17 2.89
CA ARG A 76 -35.29 41.94 3.29
C ARG A 76 -34.07 41.77 2.37
N ASN A 77 -33.97 40.65 1.64
CA ASN A 77 -32.78 40.32 0.85
C ASN A 77 -33.14 39.98 -0.62
N SER A 78 -32.63 40.81 -1.54
CA SER A 78 -32.79 40.65 -3.01
C SER A 78 -32.40 39.25 -3.51
N LEU A 79 -31.32 38.67 -2.98
CA LEU A 79 -30.81 37.35 -3.39
C LEU A 79 -31.71 36.21 -2.90
N ALA A 80 -32.24 36.32 -1.68
CA ALA A 80 -33.19 35.35 -1.12
C ALA A 80 -34.52 35.37 -1.88
N SER A 81 -34.96 36.56 -2.32
CA SER A 81 -36.13 36.70 -3.18
C SER A 81 -35.93 36.05 -4.56
N LYS A 82 -34.73 36.15 -5.15
CA LYS A 82 -34.39 35.50 -6.43
C LYS A 82 -34.38 33.97 -6.31
N ARG A 83 -33.78 33.42 -5.26
CA ARG A 83 -33.77 31.96 -4.99
C ARG A 83 -35.16 31.38 -4.77
N GLN A 84 -36.09 32.14 -4.19
CA GLN A 84 -37.47 31.68 -4.00
C GLN A 84 -38.31 31.68 -5.28
N ARG A 85 -37.91 32.42 -6.32
CA ARG A 85 -38.59 32.42 -7.63
C ARG A 85 -37.99 31.42 -8.62
N ASP A 86 -36.86 30.80 -8.26
CA ASP A 86 -36.21 29.78 -9.08
C ASP A 86 -36.92 28.42 -8.91
N ASP A 87 -37.55 27.96 -9.98
CA ASP A 87 -38.29 26.70 -9.99
C ASP A 87 -37.39 25.48 -9.70
N PHE A 88 -36.12 25.51 -10.10
CA PHE A 88 -35.18 24.42 -9.79
C PHE A 88 -34.85 24.36 -8.31
N TYR A 89 -34.62 25.51 -7.68
CA TYR A 89 -34.33 25.59 -6.25
C TYR A 89 -35.54 25.17 -5.41
N ARG A 90 -36.75 25.60 -5.80
CA ARG A 90 -38.01 25.15 -5.17
C ARG A 90 -38.18 23.64 -5.27
N GLN A 91 -37.96 23.07 -6.46
CA GLN A 91 -38.03 21.63 -6.67
C GLN A 91 -36.99 20.87 -5.84
N TRP A 92 -35.74 21.34 -5.80
CA TRP A 92 -34.67 20.71 -5.01
C TRP A 92 -34.99 20.68 -3.51
N GLU A 93 -35.48 21.79 -2.97
CA GLU A 93 -35.83 21.87 -1.56
C GLU A 93 -37.04 21.02 -1.21
N PHE A 94 -38.08 21.05 -2.06
CA PHE A 94 -39.24 20.18 -1.92
C PHE A 94 -38.84 18.72 -1.92
N THR A 95 -38.01 18.27 -2.87
CA THR A 95 -37.55 16.87 -2.94
C THR A 95 -36.86 16.44 -1.64
N ARG A 96 -35.99 17.27 -1.07
CA ARG A 96 -35.30 16.94 0.19
C ARG A 96 -36.24 16.91 1.40
N ALA A 97 -37.14 17.88 1.51
CA ALA A 97 -38.08 17.97 2.62
C ALA A 97 -39.14 16.85 2.55
N ALA A 98 -39.66 16.58 1.37
CA ALA A 98 -40.62 15.50 1.12
C ALA A 98 -40.01 14.13 1.39
N ALA A 99 -38.75 13.90 0.99
CA ALA A 99 -38.02 12.67 1.33
C ALA A 99 -37.85 12.48 2.85
N ALA A 100 -37.48 13.54 3.57
CA ALA A 100 -37.31 13.48 5.02
C ALA A 100 -38.63 13.25 5.77
N ALA A 101 -39.73 13.89 5.33
CA ALA A 101 -41.05 13.64 5.87
C ALA A 101 -41.52 12.21 5.56
N ALA A 102 -41.25 11.73 4.33
CA ALA A 102 -41.64 10.41 3.89
C ALA A 102 -40.96 9.29 4.67
N ALA A 103 -39.65 9.41 4.91
CA ALA A 103 -38.87 8.46 5.72
C ALA A 103 -39.43 8.29 7.16
N ARG A 104 -40.10 9.31 7.69
CA ARG A 104 -40.63 9.32 9.06
C ARG A 104 -42.07 8.83 9.19
N GLY A 105 -42.80 8.66 8.10
CA GLY A 105 -44.24 8.40 8.20
C GLY A 105 -45.11 9.65 8.39
N ASP A 106 -44.56 10.87 8.25
CA ASP A 106 -45.27 12.10 8.58
C ASP A 106 -46.14 12.62 7.42
N VAL A 107 -47.36 12.08 7.33
CA VAL A 107 -48.35 12.47 6.32
C VAL A 107 -48.74 13.95 6.43
N GLN A 108 -48.74 14.53 7.63
CA GLN A 108 -49.17 15.93 7.83
C GLN A 108 -48.11 16.91 7.35
N ALA A 109 -46.83 16.66 7.64
CA ALA A 109 -45.75 17.45 7.07
C ALA A 109 -45.73 17.33 5.54
N LEU A 110 -46.02 16.16 4.99
CA LEU A 110 -46.08 15.97 3.53
C LEU A 110 -47.23 16.74 2.88
N LYS A 111 -48.43 16.74 3.50
CA LYS A 111 -49.57 17.57 3.06
C LYS A 111 -49.19 19.05 3.07
N TRP A 112 -48.61 19.53 4.17
CA TRP A 112 -48.17 20.92 4.29
C TRP A 112 -47.13 21.30 3.22
N LEU A 113 -46.18 20.40 2.93
CA LEU A 113 -45.17 20.61 1.88
C LEU A 113 -45.80 20.72 0.49
N VAL A 114 -46.80 19.88 0.19
CA VAL A 114 -47.51 19.92 -1.10
C VAL A 114 -48.28 21.25 -1.26
N ASP A 115 -48.96 21.70 -0.21
CA ASP A 115 -49.69 22.98 -0.22
C ASP A 115 -48.73 24.18 -0.38
N MET A 116 -47.56 24.12 0.26
CA MET A 116 -46.53 25.17 0.21
C MET A 116 -45.77 25.24 -1.12
N PHE A 117 -45.62 24.11 -1.81
CA PHE A 117 -44.84 23.99 -3.04
C PHE A 117 -45.72 23.51 -4.20
N PRO A 118 -46.65 24.36 -4.70
CA PRO A 118 -47.49 23.99 -5.83
C PRO A 118 -46.64 23.73 -7.08
N ASN A 119 -47.08 22.76 -7.88
CA ASN A 119 -46.46 22.28 -9.13
C ASN A 119 -45.10 21.55 -8.97
N CYS A 120 -44.62 21.29 -7.75
CA CYS A 120 -43.44 20.46 -7.54
C CYS A 120 -43.74 18.97 -7.72
N ARG A 121 -42.79 18.24 -8.33
CA ARG A 121 -42.91 16.81 -8.61
C ARG A 121 -42.45 15.99 -7.41
N VAL A 122 -43.20 14.94 -7.07
CA VAL A 122 -42.79 13.98 -6.04
C VAL A 122 -41.96 12.89 -6.72
N THR A 123 -40.69 12.76 -6.31
CA THR A 123 -39.74 11.78 -6.86
C THR A 123 -39.21 10.88 -5.75
N VAL A 124 -38.16 11.31 -5.04
CA VAL A 124 -37.43 10.54 -4.02
C VAL A 124 -38.31 10.16 -2.80
N ALA A 125 -39.39 10.89 -2.54
CA ALA A 125 -40.25 10.62 -1.38
C ALA A 125 -40.93 9.24 -1.45
N VAL A 126 -41.23 8.74 -2.66
CA VAL A 126 -41.82 7.40 -2.83
C VAL A 126 -40.80 6.31 -2.47
N GLU A 127 -39.55 6.48 -2.92
CA GLU A 127 -38.44 5.57 -2.62
C GLU A 127 -38.16 5.53 -1.10
N GLU A 128 -38.07 6.69 -0.44
CA GLU A 128 -37.82 6.75 1.01
C GLU A 128 -39.02 6.24 1.83
N ALA A 129 -40.26 6.44 1.37
CA ALA A 129 -41.43 5.83 2.01
C ALA A 129 -41.37 4.29 1.92
N ALA A 130 -41.01 3.74 0.76
CA ALA A 130 -40.88 2.29 0.58
C ALA A 130 -39.75 1.70 1.43
N LYS A 131 -38.60 2.38 1.47
CA LYS A 131 -37.42 2.01 2.27
C LYS A 131 -37.68 1.95 3.79
N HIS A 132 -38.59 2.77 4.28
CA HIS A 132 -38.96 2.84 5.71
C HIS A 132 -40.30 2.17 6.05
N GLY A 133 -40.90 1.45 5.11
CA GLY A 133 -42.13 0.69 5.36
C GLY A 133 -43.39 1.55 5.53
N GLN A 134 -43.39 2.78 5.02
CA GLN A 134 -44.44 3.76 5.28
C GLN A 134 -45.60 3.63 4.29
N LEU A 135 -46.37 2.55 4.42
CA LEU A 135 -47.49 2.23 3.53
C LEU A 135 -48.53 3.35 3.44
N GLN A 136 -48.82 4.05 4.55
CA GLN A 136 -49.81 5.13 4.60
C GLN A 136 -49.46 6.30 3.67
N ILE A 137 -48.17 6.65 3.57
CA ILE A 137 -47.72 7.71 2.66
C ILE A 137 -47.84 7.26 1.21
N LEU A 138 -47.45 6.03 0.90
CA LEU A 138 -47.53 5.49 -0.46
C LEU A 138 -48.98 5.43 -0.96
N GLN A 139 -49.90 4.99 -0.11
CA GLN A 139 -51.34 4.99 -0.41
C GLN A 139 -51.86 6.40 -0.66
N TRP A 140 -51.48 7.37 0.19
CA TRP A 140 -51.87 8.76 0.04
C TRP A 140 -51.33 9.39 -1.26
N LEU A 141 -50.04 9.17 -1.57
CA LEU A 141 -49.41 9.64 -2.80
C LEU A 141 -50.05 9.01 -4.05
N LEU A 142 -50.42 7.73 -4.00
CA LEU A 142 -51.07 7.05 -5.12
C LEU A 142 -52.49 7.55 -5.37
N ASP A 143 -53.30 7.76 -4.32
CA ASP A 143 -54.64 8.36 -4.45
C ASP A 143 -54.57 9.74 -5.11
N LYS A 144 -53.64 10.59 -4.65
CA LYS A 144 -53.42 11.92 -5.22
C LYS A 144 -52.87 11.91 -6.63
N SER A 145 -52.00 10.94 -6.95
CA SER A 145 -51.50 10.74 -8.31
C SER A 145 -52.62 10.29 -9.26
N ARG A 146 -53.51 9.39 -8.83
CA ARG A 146 -54.65 8.90 -9.63
C ARG A 146 -55.69 9.98 -9.89
N ARG A 147 -55.90 10.89 -8.93
CA ARG A 147 -56.76 12.08 -9.07
C ARG A 147 -56.13 13.21 -9.89
N GLN A 148 -54.90 13.03 -10.38
CA GLN A 148 -54.11 14.05 -11.10
C GLN A 148 -53.87 15.34 -10.29
N GLU A 149 -53.96 15.26 -8.96
CA GLU A 149 -53.69 16.38 -8.05
C GLU A 149 -52.18 16.57 -7.82
N LEU A 150 -51.41 15.47 -7.92
CA LEU A 150 -49.95 15.48 -7.76
C LEU A 150 -49.27 14.70 -8.89
N THR A 151 -48.18 15.25 -9.42
CA THR A 151 -47.29 14.53 -10.33
C THR A 151 -46.28 13.71 -9.54
N VAL A 152 -46.58 12.43 -9.33
CA VAL A 152 -45.73 11.47 -8.63
C VAL A 152 -45.01 10.58 -9.65
N PHE A 153 -43.69 10.49 -9.55
CA PHE A 153 -42.88 9.59 -10.37
C PHE A 153 -42.66 8.27 -9.64
N TRP A 154 -43.29 7.21 -10.13
CA TRP A 154 -43.06 5.84 -9.68
C TRP A 154 -41.87 5.27 -10.46
N GLY A 155 -40.71 5.29 -9.82
CA GLY A 155 -39.40 5.09 -10.41
C GLY A 155 -38.87 3.66 -10.33
N ALA A 156 -39.68 2.62 -10.45
CA ALA A 156 -39.28 1.20 -10.48
C ALA A 156 -38.39 0.67 -9.33
N ARG A 157 -37.81 1.50 -8.47
CA ARG A 157 -36.88 1.17 -7.38
C ARG A 157 -37.59 1.00 -6.05
N GLU A 158 -38.87 1.36 -5.96
CA GLU A 158 -39.69 1.26 -4.75
C GLU A 158 -39.76 -0.19 -4.27
N LEU A 159 -40.00 -1.13 -5.19
CA LEU A 159 -40.04 -2.56 -4.85
C LEU A 159 -38.68 -3.04 -4.33
N PHE A 160 -37.58 -2.59 -4.95
CA PHE A 160 -36.23 -2.90 -4.50
C PHE A 160 -35.97 -2.39 -3.08
N PHE A 161 -36.32 -1.13 -2.78
CA PHE A 161 -36.14 -0.59 -1.43
C PHE A 161 -37.04 -1.26 -0.39
N ALA A 162 -38.29 -1.61 -0.75
CA ALA A 162 -39.16 -2.38 0.12
C ALA A 162 -38.60 -3.77 0.41
N GLY A 163 -38.11 -4.49 -0.61
CA GLY A 163 -37.48 -5.80 -0.45
C GLY A 163 -36.17 -5.76 0.33
N LYS A 164 -35.30 -4.79 0.02
CA LYS A 164 -34.03 -4.58 0.73
C LYS A 164 -34.19 -4.32 2.23
N HIS A 165 -35.30 -3.73 2.65
CA HIS A 165 -35.55 -3.41 4.05
C HIS A 165 -36.58 -4.35 4.72
N GLY A 166 -36.97 -5.45 4.06
CA GLY A 166 -37.84 -6.48 4.63
C GLY A 166 -39.30 -6.05 4.81
N HIS A 167 -39.79 -5.13 3.98
CA HIS A 167 -41.15 -4.60 4.07
C HIS A 167 -42.10 -5.34 3.12
N LEU A 168 -42.41 -6.61 3.43
CA LEU A 168 -43.28 -7.48 2.62
C LEU A 168 -44.64 -6.87 2.29
N HIS A 169 -45.32 -6.31 3.29
CA HIS A 169 -46.63 -5.67 3.10
C HIS A 169 -46.57 -4.48 2.12
N VAL A 170 -45.46 -3.73 2.09
CA VAL A 170 -45.25 -2.65 1.11
C VAL A 170 -44.94 -3.23 -0.27
N ALA A 171 -44.10 -4.26 -0.35
CA ALA A 171 -43.75 -4.91 -1.61
C ALA A 171 -44.98 -5.53 -2.31
N GLN A 172 -45.83 -6.24 -1.56
CA GLN A 172 -47.10 -6.78 -2.04
C GLN A 172 -48.01 -5.68 -2.54
N TRP A 173 -48.20 -4.62 -1.75
CA TRP A 173 -49.05 -3.50 -2.13
C TRP A 173 -48.54 -2.79 -3.39
N LEU A 174 -47.22 -2.56 -3.51
CA LEU A 174 -46.60 -1.97 -4.69
C LEU A 174 -46.83 -2.85 -5.93
N HIS A 175 -46.66 -4.17 -5.81
CA HIS A 175 -46.88 -5.10 -6.92
C HIS A 175 -48.33 -5.08 -7.43
N GLU A 176 -49.31 -5.03 -6.54
CA GLU A 176 -50.74 -5.01 -6.89
C GLU A 176 -51.20 -3.66 -7.49
N HIS A 177 -50.59 -2.55 -7.07
CA HIS A 177 -51.14 -1.21 -7.32
C HIS A 177 -50.32 -0.35 -8.30
N THR A 178 -49.10 -0.78 -8.64
CA THR A 178 -48.18 -0.06 -9.54
C THR A 178 -47.79 -0.92 -10.75
N ALA A 179 -47.15 -0.30 -11.76
CA ALA A 179 -46.68 -1.02 -12.93
C ALA A 179 -45.60 -2.06 -12.55
N PRO A 180 -45.54 -3.23 -13.22
CA PRO A 180 -44.54 -4.23 -12.92
C PRO A 180 -43.13 -3.65 -13.13
N PRO A 181 -42.20 -3.87 -12.19
CA PRO A 181 -40.85 -3.37 -12.33
C PRO A 181 -40.10 -4.12 -13.44
N PRO A 182 -39.03 -3.53 -13.99
CA PRO A 182 -38.14 -4.21 -14.93
C PRO A 182 -37.64 -5.53 -14.33
N THR A 183 -37.53 -6.57 -15.17
CA THR A 183 -37.13 -7.93 -14.74
C THR A 183 -35.80 -7.95 -13.97
N HIS A 184 -34.82 -7.13 -14.36
CA HIS A 184 -33.57 -6.99 -13.62
C HIS A 184 -33.78 -6.52 -12.16
N MET A 185 -34.70 -5.56 -11.93
CA MET A 185 -34.97 -5.06 -10.59
C MET A 185 -35.62 -6.12 -9.70
N PHE A 186 -36.42 -7.00 -10.31
CA PHE A 186 -37.03 -8.13 -9.61
C PHE A 186 -35.97 -9.10 -9.07
N PHE A 187 -35.02 -9.52 -9.92
CA PHE A 187 -33.91 -10.39 -9.49
C PHE A 187 -33.05 -9.76 -8.42
N VAL A 188 -32.70 -8.47 -8.56
CA VAL A 188 -31.92 -7.75 -7.54
C VAL A 188 -32.68 -7.66 -6.21
N THR A 189 -34.01 -7.52 -6.25
CA THR A 189 -34.85 -7.52 -5.03
C THR A 189 -34.86 -8.90 -4.37
N LEU A 190 -34.98 -9.98 -5.15
CA LEU A 190 -34.91 -11.36 -4.67
C LEU A 190 -33.54 -11.67 -4.04
N GLU A 191 -32.47 -11.25 -4.69
CA GLU A 191 -31.09 -11.42 -4.24
C GLU A 191 -30.80 -10.69 -2.92
N GLU A 192 -31.31 -9.46 -2.76
CA GLU A 192 -31.17 -8.70 -1.51
C GLU A 192 -32.02 -9.28 -0.38
N ALA A 193 -33.25 -9.71 -0.67
CA ALA A 193 -34.10 -10.39 0.29
C ALA A 193 -33.45 -11.68 0.80
N ALA A 194 -32.81 -12.44 -0.09
CA ALA A 194 -32.04 -13.63 0.25
C ALA A 194 -30.81 -13.29 1.11
N ARG A 195 -30.09 -12.20 0.81
CA ARG A 195 -28.95 -11.73 1.63
C ARG A 195 -29.36 -11.34 3.06
N ASN A 196 -30.57 -10.82 3.23
CA ASN A 196 -31.10 -10.39 4.52
C ASN A 196 -31.86 -11.49 5.28
N GLY A 197 -32.10 -12.64 4.63
CA GLY A 197 -32.79 -13.77 5.25
C GLY A 197 -34.30 -13.63 5.32
N ASP A 198 -34.90 -12.74 4.52
CA ASP A 198 -36.35 -12.56 4.48
C ASP A 198 -37.00 -13.68 3.65
N LEU A 199 -37.19 -14.83 4.31
CA LEU A 199 -37.76 -16.04 3.70
C LEU A 199 -39.15 -15.80 3.10
N GLU A 200 -39.97 -15.00 3.78
CA GLU A 200 -41.34 -14.70 3.33
C GLU A 200 -41.33 -13.83 2.07
N MET A 201 -40.43 -12.85 1.99
CA MET A 201 -40.22 -12.08 0.75
C MET A 201 -39.67 -12.95 -0.38
N VAL A 202 -38.70 -13.83 -0.10
CA VAL A 202 -38.14 -14.75 -1.10
C VAL A 202 -39.21 -15.69 -1.64
N ARG A 203 -40.03 -16.28 -0.77
CA ARG A 203 -41.19 -17.11 -1.14
C ARG A 203 -42.13 -16.36 -2.06
N TRP A 204 -42.58 -15.19 -1.61
CA TRP A 204 -43.53 -14.37 -2.36
C TRP A 204 -42.99 -13.97 -3.74
N LEU A 205 -41.73 -13.52 -3.83
CA LEU A 205 -41.11 -13.16 -5.11
C LEU A 205 -41.00 -14.36 -6.05
N CYS A 206 -40.58 -15.53 -5.55
CA CYS A 206 -40.50 -16.73 -6.38
C CYS A 206 -41.88 -17.23 -6.84
N GLU A 207 -42.92 -17.13 -6.01
CA GLU A 207 -44.30 -17.50 -6.37
C GLU A 207 -44.90 -16.58 -7.44
N VAL A 208 -44.64 -15.26 -7.35
CA VAL A 208 -45.24 -14.27 -8.26
C VAL A 208 -44.76 -14.42 -9.71
N ARG A 209 -43.49 -14.77 -9.94
CA ARG A 209 -42.94 -14.90 -11.31
C ARG A 209 -42.57 -16.32 -11.72
N GLY A 210 -42.41 -17.25 -10.80
CA GLY A 210 -41.86 -18.58 -11.09
C GLY A 210 -40.41 -18.56 -11.56
N GLU A 211 -39.72 -17.42 -11.43
CA GLU A 211 -38.32 -17.20 -11.82
C GLU A 211 -37.44 -17.19 -10.56
N TRP A 212 -36.20 -17.66 -10.69
CA TRP A 212 -35.22 -17.68 -9.59
C TRP A 212 -33.84 -17.23 -10.07
N SER A 213 -33.06 -16.65 -9.16
CA SER A 213 -31.67 -16.28 -9.42
C SER A 213 -30.71 -17.28 -8.76
N PRO A 214 -29.74 -17.84 -9.51
CA PRO A 214 -28.66 -18.64 -8.93
C PRO A 214 -27.86 -17.89 -7.86
N TYR A 215 -27.79 -16.55 -7.95
CA TYR A 215 -27.08 -15.72 -6.98
C TYR A 215 -27.82 -15.57 -5.65
N ALA A 216 -29.14 -15.79 -5.60
CA ALA A 216 -29.92 -15.69 -4.37
C ALA A 216 -29.39 -16.67 -3.30
N ALA A 217 -29.08 -17.92 -3.69
CA ALA A 217 -28.50 -18.90 -2.78
C ALA A 217 -27.08 -18.49 -2.32
N VAL A 218 -26.25 -17.96 -3.21
CA VAL A 218 -24.90 -17.48 -2.86
C VAL A 218 -24.97 -16.35 -1.83
N LEU A 219 -25.92 -15.43 -1.98
CA LEU A 219 -26.10 -14.29 -1.09
C LEU A 219 -26.75 -14.68 0.24
N ALA A 220 -27.70 -15.62 0.24
CA ALA A 220 -28.22 -16.21 1.47
C ALA A 220 -27.12 -16.91 2.27
N ALA A 221 -26.20 -17.62 1.60
CA ALA A 221 -25.04 -18.21 2.24
C ALA A 221 -24.10 -17.15 2.83
N SER A 222 -23.90 -16.03 2.11
CA SER A 222 -23.11 -14.89 2.61
C SER A 222 -23.72 -14.19 3.83
N GLY A 223 -25.04 -14.24 4.01
CA GLY A 223 -25.75 -13.66 5.17
C GLY A 223 -26.06 -14.66 6.28
N GLY A 224 -25.77 -15.95 6.09
CA GLY A 224 -25.95 -16.98 7.11
C GLY A 224 -27.37 -17.53 7.21
N HIS A 225 -28.17 -17.38 6.15
CA HIS A 225 -29.60 -17.68 6.20
C HIS A 225 -29.89 -19.11 5.74
N LEU A 226 -29.65 -20.06 6.65
CA LEU A 226 -29.84 -21.49 6.39
C LEU A 226 -31.27 -21.84 5.95
N GLU A 227 -32.29 -21.24 6.57
CA GLU A 227 -33.70 -21.49 6.22
C GLU A 227 -34.03 -21.11 4.77
N VAL A 228 -33.46 -20.01 4.27
CA VAL A 228 -33.61 -19.58 2.87
C VAL A 228 -32.91 -20.56 1.95
N LEU A 229 -31.72 -21.05 2.32
CA LEU A 229 -30.98 -22.05 1.54
C LEU A 229 -31.72 -23.38 1.45
N GLU A 230 -32.27 -23.87 2.55
CA GLU A 230 -33.06 -25.11 2.60
C GLU A 230 -34.31 -24.99 1.73
N TRP A 231 -35.02 -23.86 1.83
CA TRP A 231 -36.21 -23.61 1.03
C TRP A 231 -35.90 -23.51 -0.46
N LEU A 232 -34.88 -22.73 -0.83
CA LEU A 232 -34.42 -22.61 -2.22
C LEU A 232 -34.05 -23.99 -2.77
N ARG A 233 -33.27 -24.78 -2.02
CA ARG A 233 -32.83 -26.11 -2.45
C ARG A 233 -33.99 -27.08 -2.67
N THR A 234 -34.98 -27.06 -1.77
CA THR A 234 -36.12 -28.00 -1.80
C THR A 234 -37.09 -27.69 -2.94
N ASN A 235 -37.29 -26.42 -3.27
CA ASN A 235 -38.34 -25.99 -4.20
C ASN A 235 -37.84 -25.69 -5.62
N LEU A 236 -36.55 -25.37 -5.80
CA LEU A 236 -36.04 -24.82 -7.08
C LEU A 236 -34.81 -25.55 -7.65
N PHE A 237 -34.07 -26.33 -6.86
CA PHE A 237 -32.75 -26.87 -7.25
C PHE A 237 -32.73 -28.31 -7.79
N SER A 238 -33.86 -28.91 -8.17
CA SER A 238 -33.88 -30.31 -8.66
C SER A 238 -33.30 -30.52 -10.07
N SER A 239 -32.98 -29.46 -10.84
CA SER A 239 -32.62 -29.60 -12.27
C SER A 239 -31.30 -28.97 -12.73
N SER A 240 -30.52 -28.28 -11.88
CA SER A 240 -29.17 -27.84 -12.28
C SER A 240 -28.23 -27.64 -11.10
N SER A 241 -27.09 -28.33 -11.15
CA SER A 241 -26.00 -28.27 -10.19
C SER A 241 -25.26 -26.93 -10.26
N SER A 242 -25.70 -25.96 -9.45
CA SER A 242 -24.96 -24.71 -9.19
C SER A 242 -24.11 -24.86 -7.92
N SER A 243 -22.81 -24.54 -8.02
CA SER A 243 -21.88 -24.53 -6.89
C SER A 243 -22.23 -23.40 -5.93
N ILE A 244 -22.83 -23.71 -4.79
CA ILE A 244 -23.00 -22.73 -3.72
C ILE A 244 -21.61 -22.41 -3.14
N SER A 245 -21.21 -21.13 -3.13
CA SER A 245 -19.85 -20.74 -2.78
C SER A 245 -19.62 -20.77 -1.27
N MET A 246 -18.88 -21.77 -0.77
CA MET A 246 -18.49 -21.84 0.65
C MET A 246 -17.67 -20.62 1.08
N ASP A 247 -16.90 -20.02 0.17
CA ASP A 247 -16.07 -18.86 0.46
C ASP A 247 -16.86 -17.65 0.98
N ASN A 248 -18.10 -17.46 0.52
CA ASN A 248 -18.93 -16.34 0.95
C ASN A 248 -19.57 -16.61 2.32
N ALA A 249 -19.97 -17.85 2.60
CA ALA A 249 -20.41 -18.23 3.95
C ALA A 249 -19.25 -18.09 4.96
N ALA A 250 -18.04 -18.45 4.55
CA ALA A 250 -16.84 -18.25 5.36
C ALA A 250 -16.54 -16.77 5.61
N SER A 251 -16.73 -15.92 4.60
CA SER A 251 -16.58 -14.47 4.72
C SER A 251 -17.53 -13.82 5.73
N GLY A 252 -18.75 -14.37 5.90
CA GLY A 252 -19.75 -13.89 6.86
C GLY A 252 -19.70 -14.57 8.23
N GLY A 253 -18.84 -15.57 8.41
CA GLY A 253 -18.66 -16.25 9.70
C GLY A 253 -19.71 -17.31 10.01
N HIS A 254 -20.45 -17.79 9.00
CA HIS A 254 -21.62 -18.64 9.18
C HIS A 254 -21.25 -20.13 9.18
N LEU A 255 -20.83 -20.63 10.35
CA LEU A 255 -20.37 -22.00 10.53
C LEU A 255 -21.46 -23.05 10.28
N ASP A 256 -22.68 -22.77 10.70
CA ASP A 256 -23.87 -23.59 10.47
C ASP A 256 -24.16 -23.81 8.97
N VAL A 257 -24.07 -22.73 8.19
CA VAL A 257 -24.20 -22.79 6.73
C VAL A 257 -23.03 -23.57 6.12
N LEU A 258 -21.80 -23.39 6.58
CA LEU A 258 -20.64 -24.14 6.08
C LEU A 258 -20.78 -25.66 6.33
N GLN A 259 -21.20 -26.05 7.53
CA GLN A 259 -21.47 -27.45 7.87
C GLN A 259 -22.58 -28.03 7.01
N TRP A 260 -23.64 -27.27 6.77
CA TRP A 260 -24.71 -27.69 5.89
C TRP A 260 -24.24 -27.83 4.43
N LEU A 261 -23.47 -26.87 3.91
CA LEU A 261 -22.94 -26.89 2.54
C LEU A 261 -21.98 -28.06 2.30
N GLN A 262 -21.18 -28.43 3.31
CA GLN A 262 -20.28 -29.60 3.26
C GLN A 262 -21.04 -30.89 2.93
N ASN A 263 -22.23 -31.09 3.51
CA ASN A 263 -23.06 -32.27 3.28
C ASN A 263 -23.82 -32.26 1.94
N HIS A 264 -23.77 -31.13 1.23
CA HIS A 264 -24.70 -30.81 0.15
C HIS A 264 -24.01 -30.35 -1.15
N SER A 265 -22.73 -30.71 -1.32
CA SER A 265 -21.86 -30.48 -2.50
C SER A 265 -21.19 -29.09 -2.59
N GLY A 266 -20.77 -28.52 -1.45
CA GLY A 266 -19.98 -27.29 -1.41
C GLY A 266 -18.52 -27.48 -1.85
N TYR A 267 -18.07 -26.66 -2.80
CA TYR A 267 -16.64 -26.48 -3.10
C TYR A 267 -16.13 -25.24 -2.35
N ALA A 268 -14.97 -25.37 -1.71
CA ALA A 268 -14.25 -24.25 -1.09
C ALA A 268 -12.97 -24.01 -1.87
N THR A 269 -12.51 -22.76 -1.89
CA THR A 269 -11.18 -22.42 -2.34
C THR A 269 -10.31 -21.99 -1.15
N GLN A 270 -9.02 -21.73 -1.39
CA GLN A 270 -8.17 -21.03 -0.42
C GLN A 270 -8.76 -19.66 0.00
N GLY A 271 -9.62 -19.08 -0.85
CA GLY A 271 -10.37 -17.86 -0.57
C GLY A 271 -11.32 -17.98 0.62
N ALA A 272 -11.81 -19.17 0.96
CA ALA A 272 -12.67 -19.36 2.14
C ALA A 272 -11.94 -18.99 3.43
N MET A 273 -10.74 -19.55 3.65
CA MET A 273 -9.96 -19.29 4.86
C MET A 273 -9.40 -17.86 4.87
N ASN A 274 -8.97 -17.34 3.71
CA ASN A 274 -8.50 -15.96 3.60
C ASN A 274 -9.59 -14.94 3.96
N LYS A 275 -10.82 -15.11 3.44
CA LYS A 275 -11.95 -14.22 3.72
C LYS A 275 -12.41 -14.34 5.16
N ALA A 276 -12.51 -15.56 5.71
CA ALA A 276 -12.83 -15.77 7.12
C ALA A 276 -11.81 -15.09 8.04
N ALA A 277 -10.51 -15.18 7.70
CA ALA A 277 -9.46 -14.53 8.45
C ALA A 277 -9.53 -12.99 8.35
N THR A 278 -9.82 -12.46 7.16
CA THR A 278 -10.00 -11.03 6.92
C THR A 278 -11.16 -10.43 7.72
N SER A 279 -12.25 -11.19 7.88
CA SER A 279 -13.43 -10.78 8.66
C SER A 279 -13.33 -11.08 10.16
N GLY A 280 -12.24 -11.74 10.61
CA GLY A 280 -12.03 -12.03 12.03
C GLY A 280 -12.79 -13.25 12.56
N HIS A 281 -13.24 -14.15 11.70
CA HIS A 281 -14.05 -15.31 12.10
C HIS A 281 -13.19 -16.51 12.50
N LEU A 282 -12.57 -16.45 13.70
CA LEU A 282 -11.65 -17.49 14.19
C LEU A 282 -12.26 -18.90 14.20
N GLU A 283 -13.52 -19.06 14.66
CA GLU A 283 -14.21 -20.36 14.70
C GLU A 283 -14.33 -20.98 13.30
N VAL A 284 -14.59 -20.16 12.28
CA VAL A 284 -14.64 -20.61 10.88
C VAL A 284 -13.25 -20.96 10.36
N VAL A 285 -12.22 -20.19 10.71
CA VAL A 285 -10.83 -20.51 10.34
C VAL A 285 -10.39 -21.85 10.93
N GLN A 286 -10.71 -22.11 12.20
CA GLN A 286 -10.45 -23.37 12.88
C GLN A 286 -11.17 -24.54 12.20
N TRP A 287 -12.47 -24.38 11.93
CA TRP A 287 -13.26 -25.41 11.26
C TRP A 287 -12.76 -25.70 9.83
N LEU A 288 -12.45 -24.66 9.06
CA LEU A 288 -11.87 -24.83 7.72
C LEU A 288 -10.52 -25.54 7.78
N HIS A 289 -9.70 -25.29 8.79
CA HIS A 289 -8.43 -26.00 8.93
C HIS A 289 -8.61 -27.48 9.28
N GLU A 290 -9.56 -27.81 10.15
CA GLU A 290 -9.74 -29.18 10.65
C GLU A 290 -10.44 -30.10 9.63
N TYR A 291 -11.40 -29.56 8.86
CA TYR A 291 -12.26 -30.35 7.97
C TYR A 291 -11.99 -30.15 6.46
N ARG A 292 -11.15 -29.18 6.06
CA ARG A 292 -10.83 -28.88 4.65
C ARG A 292 -9.34 -28.96 4.37
N ARG A 293 -8.98 -29.19 3.09
CA ARG A 293 -7.58 -29.43 2.67
C ARG A 293 -7.00 -28.33 1.78
N GLU A 294 -7.82 -27.38 1.34
CA GLU A 294 -7.42 -26.30 0.44
C GLU A 294 -6.38 -25.37 1.05
N GLY A 295 -6.44 -25.15 2.37
CA GLY A 295 -5.52 -24.29 3.11
C GLY A 295 -5.82 -22.79 2.95
N CYS A 296 -4.81 -21.95 3.21
CA CYS A 296 -4.85 -20.51 3.00
C CYS A 296 -3.62 -20.03 2.22
N THR A 297 -3.58 -18.73 1.91
CA THR A 297 -2.36 -18.06 1.46
C THR A 297 -1.88 -17.07 2.51
N SER A 298 -0.71 -16.46 2.32
CA SER A 298 -0.20 -15.40 3.21
C SER A 298 -1.18 -14.21 3.32
N ASP A 299 -2.12 -14.06 2.38
CA ASP A 299 -3.20 -13.07 2.44
C ASP A 299 -4.10 -13.24 3.66
N ALA A 300 -4.33 -14.48 4.14
CA ALA A 300 -5.13 -14.71 5.34
C ALA A 300 -4.55 -13.95 6.53
N MET A 301 -3.25 -14.09 6.76
CA MET A 301 -2.56 -13.43 7.87
C MET A 301 -2.34 -11.94 7.61
N ASN A 302 -2.02 -11.55 6.36
CA ASN A 302 -1.84 -10.14 5.97
C ASN A 302 -3.12 -9.32 6.17
N LEU A 303 -4.25 -9.83 5.69
CA LEU A 303 -5.53 -9.13 5.74
C LEU A 303 -6.14 -9.17 7.14
N ALA A 304 -6.00 -10.29 7.88
CA ALA A 304 -6.37 -10.34 9.30
C ALA A 304 -5.57 -9.32 10.13
N ALA A 305 -4.27 -9.17 9.87
CA ALA A 305 -3.44 -8.16 10.52
C ALA A 305 -3.86 -6.73 10.15
N THR A 306 -4.19 -6.49 8.88
CA THR A 306 -4.67 -5.20 8.39
C THR A 306 -6.01 -4.81 9.01
N ALA A 307 -6.90 -5.78 9.25
CA ALA A 307 -8.22 -5.58 9.86
C ALA A 307 -8.21 -5.58 11.40
N GLY A 308 -7.07 -5.90 12.02
CA GLY A 308 -6.91 -5.84 13.48
C GLY A 308 -7.34 -7.10 14.23
N HIS A 309 -7.47 -8.25 13.56
CA HIS A 309 -7.90 -9.52 14.16
C HIS A 309 -6.72 -10.30 14.75
N LEU A 310 -6.24 -9.88 15.93
CA LEU A 310 -5.06 -10.45 16.61
C LEU A 310 -5.20 -11.94 16.93
N ASP A 311 -6.37 -12.36 17.38
CA ASP A 311 -6.72 -13.74 17.71
C ASP A 311 -6.59 -14.69 16.50
N VAL A 312 -7.08 -14.25 15.34
CA VAL A 312 -6.92 -14.95 14.07
C VAL A 312 -5.45 -14.99 13.64
N VAL A 313 -4.71 -13.88 13.76
CA VAL A 313 -3.28 -13.83 13.41
C VAL A 313 -2.45 -14.76 14.29
N GLN A 314 -2.67 -14.78 15.61
CA GLN A 314 -2.02 -15.70 16.54
C GLN A 314 -2.31 -17.15 16.17
N TRP A 315 -3.57 -17.46 15.89
CA TRP A 315 -3.98 -18.81 15.57
C TRP A 315 -3.38 -19.30 14.25
N LEU A 316 -3.47 -18.49 13.19
CA LEU A 316 -2.88 -18.80 11.88
C LEU A 316 -1.36 -18.96 12.00
N HIS A 317 -0.68 -18.10 12.77
CA HIS A 317 0.77 -18.19 12.95
C HIS A 317 1.20 -19.50 13.64
N TYR A 318 0.41 -20.00 14.58
CA TYR A 318 0.75 -21.23 15.31
C TYR A 318 0.42 -22.51 14.51
N HIS A 319 -0.63 -22.49 13.67
CA HIS A 319 -1.17 -23.68 13.01
C HIS A 319 -0.90 -23.75 11.50
N ARG A 320 -0.36 -22.70 10.87
CA ARG A 320 -0.11 -22.60 9.42
C ARG A 320 1.33 -22.18 9.13
N GLU A 321 1.88 -22.66 8.01
CA GLU A 321 3.27 -22.43 7.60
C GLU A 321 3.40 -21.31 6.55
N GLU A 322 2.30 -20.87 5.95
CA GLU A 322 2.27 -19.84 4.89
C GLU A 322 2.74 -18.46 5.36
N GLY A 323 2.70 -18.21 6.68
CA GLY A 323 3.24 -17.02 7.32
C GLY A 323 2.57 -15.70 6.91
N CYS A 324 3.22 -14.60 7.28
CA CYS A 324 2.86 -13.25 6.85
C CYS A 324 3.98 -12.62 6.02
N THR A 325 3.60 -11.66 5.19
CA THR A 325 4.53 -10.79 4.46
C THR A 325 4.69 -9.45 5.19
N ILE A 326 5.50 -8.56 4.63
CA ILE A 326 5.63 -7.17 5.10
C ILE A 326 4.29 -6.41 5.10
N ASP A 327 3.36 -6.79 4.20
CA ASP A 327 2.06 -6.13 4.05
C ASP A 327 1.18 -6.28 5.30
N ALA A 328 1.34 -7.37 6.06
CA ALA A 328 0.64 -7.55 7.34
C ALA A 328 0.97 -6.44 8.34
N MET A 329 2.24 -6.07 8.41
CA MET A 329 2.74 -5.08 9.37
C MET A 329 2.43 -3.67 8.89
N ASP A 330 2.62 -3.38 7.61
CA ASP A 330 2.27 -2.09 7.01
C ASP A 330 0.76 -1.81 7.10
N GLY A 331 -0.05 -2.84 6.87
CA GLY A 331 -1.50 -2.80 6.98
C GLY A 331 -1.97 -2.58 8.43
N ALA A 332 -1.42 -3.32 9.39
CA ALA A 332 -1.72 -3.15 10.81
C ALA A 332 -1.30 -1.76 11.32
N ALA A 333 -0.12 -1.28 10.92
CA ALA A 333 0.37 0.04 11.28
C ALA A 333 -0.49 1.16 10.68
N LYS A 334 -0.89 1.03 9.41
CA LYS A 334 -1.75 2.01 8.71
C LYS A 334 -3.10 2.21 9.41
N HIS A 335 -3.67 1.16 9.99
CA HIS A 335 -4.99 1.21 10.65
C HIS A 335 -4.90 1.31 12.18
N GLY A 336 -3.70 1.44 12.74
CA GLY A 336 -3.47 1.67 14.17
C GLY A 336 -3.56 0.42 15.05
N HIS A 337 -3.45 -0.78 14.48
CA HIS A 337 -3.51 -2.06 15.19
C HIS A 337 -2.15 -2.45 15.79
N LEU A 338 -1.67 -1.61 16.74
CA LEU A 338 -0.32 -1.72 17.33
C LEU A 338 -0.10 -3.01 18.15
N GLU A 339 -1.16 -3.64 18.65
CA GLU A 339 -1.04 -4.90 19.40
C GLU A 339 -0.56 -6.07 18.52
N ILE A 340 -0.94 -6.07 17.23
CA ILE A 340 -0.46 -7.07 16.25
C ILE A 340 1.02 -6.87 15.94
N ALA A 341 1.48 -5.62 15.91
CA ALA A 341 2.89 -5.29 15.74
C ALA A 341 3.74 -5.62 16.99
N ARG A 342 3.14 -5.59 18.18
CA ARG A 342 3.78 -5.95 19.46
C ARG A 342 3.92 -7.46 19.63
N GLU A 343 2.90 -8.22 19.25
CA GLU A 343 2.82 -9.66 19.54
C GLU A 343 3.92 -10.49 18.84
N ARG A 344 4.44 -10.03 17.70
CA ARG A 344 5.59 -10.65 17.01
C ARG A 344 6.85 -10.71 17.90
N ARG A 345 6.93 -9.90 18.97
CA ARG A 345 8.04 -9.90 19.93
C ARG A 345 8.06 -11.14 20.85
N ASN A 346 6.93 -11.84 21.00
CA ASN A 346 6.78 -13.02 21.86
C ASN A 346 6.71 -14.37 21.10
N MET A 347 6.55 -14.36 19.77
CA MET A 347 6.44 -15.58 18.97
C MET A 347 7.83 -16.08 18.54
N ARG A 348 8.12 -17.37 18.76
CA ARG A 348 9.46 -17.97 18.59
C ARG A 348 10.01 -17.78 17.17
N GLY A 349 11.19 -17.17 17.09
CA GLY A 349 12.14 -17.37 15.99
C GLY A 349 11.83 -16.60 14.69
N GLY A 350 12.20 -15.32 14.65
CA GLY A 350 12.19 -14.55 13.41
C GLY A 350 12.38 -13.06 13.63
N LEU A 351 13.62 -12.64 13.89
CA LEU A 351 14.04 -11.23 13.85
C LEU A 351 13.79 -10.64 12.45
N LEU A 352 12.68 -9.89 12.29
CA LEU A 352 12.43 -8.95 11.19
C LEU A 352 11.70 -7.73 11.80
N VAL A 353 12.44 -6.78 12.33
CA VAL A 353 12.77 -5.46 11.74
C VAL A 353 11.52 -4.61 11.42
N LEU A 354 11.15 -3.73 12.36
CA LEU A 354 10.48 -2.46 12.06
C LEU A 354 11.45 -1.64 11.18
N THR A 355 11.38 -1.79 9.86
CA THR A 355 12.30 -1.14 8.90
C THR A 355 12.00 0.34 8.69
N SER A 356 10.83 0.84 9.11
CA SER A 356 10.55 2.27 9.08
C SER A 356 9.47 2.68 10.09
N ALA A 357 9.87 3.38 11.15
CA ALA A 357 8.99 4.33 11.82
C ALA A 357 9.20 5.69 11.15
N ARG A 358 8.49 5.95 10.05
CA ARG A 358 8.54 7.25 9.40
C ARG A 358 7.72 8.23 10.22
N VAL A 359 8.39 8.97 11.11
CA VAL A 359 7.79 10.13 11.79
C VAL A 359 7.51 11.18 10.72
N VAL A 360 6.26 11.30 10.31
CA VAL A 360 5.79 12.42 9.50
C VAL A 360 5.64 13.62 10.44
N ALA A 361 6.74 14.31 10.70
CA ALA A 361 6.67 15.68 11.19
C ALA A 361 6.31 16.59 10.00
N ARG A 362 5.01 16.78 9.74
CA ARG A 362 4.56 17.89 8.90
C ARG A 362 4.68 19.17 9.73
N SER A 363 5.75 19.92 9.51
CA SER A 363 5.89 21.39 9.39
C SER A 363 4.81 22.37 9.89
N CYS A 364 3.92 22.03 10.82
CA CYS A 364 2.80 22.88 11.24
C CYS A 364 2.54 22.81 12.75
N LEU A 365 3.57 22.94 13.58
CA LEU A 365 3.38 23.31 14.99
C LEU A 365 4.31 24.48 15.29
N ALA A 366 3.78 25.68 15.07
CA ALA A 366 4.31 26.88 15.69
C ALA A 366 3.94 26.84 17.18
N ASP A 367 4.96 26.94 18.02
CA ASP A 367 4.92 27.23 19.46
C ASP A 367 4.09 26.29 20.36
N GLY A 368 4.78 25.30 20.93
CA GLY A 368 4.33 24.57 22.11
C GLY A 368 4.86 23.14 22.15
N GLU A 369 5.89 22.89 22.96
CA GLU A 369 6.24 21.51 23.33
C GLU A 369 5.02 20.86 24.00
N LEU A 370 4.57 19.71 23.48
CA LEU A 370 3.50 18.91 24.07
C LEU A 370 4.14 17.87 25.00
N PRO A 371 4.21 18.10 26.32
CA PRO A 371 5.04 17.29 27.22
C PRO A 371 4.54 15.85 27.33
N HIS A 372 3.27 15.60 27.07
CA HIS A 372 2.68 14.25 27.05
C HIS A 372 3.08 13.44 25.81
N VAL A 373 3.36 14.09 24.67
CA VAL A 373 3.87 13.43 23.46
C VAL A 373 5.35 13.13 23.64
N VAL A 374 6.10 14.06 24.25
CA VAL A 374 7.51 13.87 24.61
C VAL A 374 7.65 12.78 25.67
N HIS A 375 6.80 12.75 26.71
CA HIS A 375 6.82 11.69 27.71
C HIS A 375 6.49 10.33 27.10
N ARG A 376 5.48 10.22 26.23
CA ARG A 376 5.18 8.95 25.55
C ARG A 376 6.25 8.53 24.55
N LEU A 377 6.93 9.47 23.91
CA LEU A 377 8.11 9.20 23.09
C LEU A 377 9.27 8.72 23.96
N ASN A 378 9.48 9.31 25.13
CA ASN A 378 10.50 8.88 26.08
C ASN A 378 10.17 7.50 26.67
N ASP A 379 8.91 7.24 27.06
CA ASP A 379 8.46 5.92 27.53
C ASP A 379 8.64 4.85 26.42
N PHE A 380 8.34 5.20 25.15
CA PHE A 380 8.60 4.35 23.98
C PHE A 380 10.10 4.11 23.73
N LEU A 381 10.94 5.10 24.03
CA LEU A 381 12.40 5.00 23.94
C LEU A 381 13.03 4.34 25.17
N ASP A 382 12.32 4.26 26.30
CA ASP A 382 12.73 3.53 27.50
C ASP A 382 12.46 2.02 27.36
N ASP A 383 11.50 1.63 26.51
CA ASP A 383 11.26 0.25 26.06
C ASP A 383 12.24 -0.25 24.97
N PHE A 384 13.07 0.65 24.41
CA PHE A 384 14.24 0.27 23.63
C PHE A 384 15.27 -0.31 24.60
N SER A 385 15.65 -1.57 24.39
CA SER A 385 16.45 -2.41 25.29
C SER A 385 17.52 -1.64 26.06
N ALA A 386 17.68 -1.92 27.35
CA ALA A 386 18.81 -1.47 28.17
C ALA A 386 20.19 -1.74 27.52
N ASP A 387 20.25 -2.66 26.56
CA ASP A 387 21.44 -3.04 25.79
C ASP A 387 21.62 -2.27 24.46
N CYS A 388 20.79 -1.26 24.16
CA CYS A 388 20.89 -0.51 22.90
C CYS A 388 22.14 0.38 22.89
N THR A 389 23.09 0.08 22.00
CA THR A 389 24.33 0.86 21.89
C THR A 389 24.18 2.08 20.97
N VAL A 390 25.08 3.06 21.08
CA VAL A 390 25.15 4.22 20.16
C VAL A 390 25.22 3.78 18.69
N VAL A 391 25.90 2.67 18.41
CA VAL A 391 26.02 2.06 17.07
C VAL A 391 24.67 1.55 16.58
N ASP A 392 23.93 0.83 17.44
CA ASP A 392 22.62 0.29 17.10
C ASP A 392 21.60 1.40 16.86
N ALA A 393 21.63 2.44 17.70
CA ALA A 393 20.82 3.64 17.53
C ALA A 393 21.06 4.29 16.16
N TYR A 394 22.34 4.48 15.79
CA TYR A 394 22.69 5.07 14.51
C TYR A 394 22.34 4.19 13.31
N LYS A 395 22.65 2.88 13.40
CA LYS A 395 22.39 1.92 12.33
C LYS A 395 20.90 1.84 11.98
N ARG A 396 20.04 1.95 13.00
CA ARG A 396 18.57 1.82 12.85
C ARG A 396 17.91 3.12 12.41
N THR A 397 18.42 4.29 12.81
CA THR A 397 17.68 5.55 12.64
C THR A 397 18.43 6.65 11.89
N GLY A 398 19.78 6.61 11.87
CA GLY A 398 20.60 7.70 11.34
C GLY A 398 20.46 9.03 12.10
N SER A 399 19.87 9.03 13.31
CA SER A 399 19.57 10.25 14.06
C SER A 399 20.63 10.54 15.13
N VAL A 400 21.23 11.73 15.05
CA VAL A 400 22.14 12.27 16.10
C VAL A 400 21.46 12.32 17.46
N ARG A 401 20.19 12.72 17.49
CA ARG A 401 19.44 12.94 18.74
C ARG A 401 19.20 11.64 19.51
N LEU A 402 18.98 10.54 18.80
CA LEU A 402 18.85 9.23 19.44
C LEU A 402 20.20 8.72 19.95
N MET A 403 21.29 8.95 19.22
CA MET A 403 22.64 8.63 19.70
C MET A 403 22.98 9.42 20.97
N GLN A 404 22.66 10.72 21.01
CA GLN A 404 22.82 11.58 22.18
C GLN A 404 22.03 11.06 23.39
N TYR A 405 20.79 10.63 23.17
CA TYR A 405 19.94 10.06 24.21
C TYR A 405 20.52 8.77 24.80
N VAL A 406 20.98 7.85 23.93
CA VAL A 406 21.59 6.59 24.35
C VAL A 406 22.91 6.85 25.08
N ALA A 407 23.78 7.71 24.53
CA ALA A 407 25.06 8.06 25.15
C ALA A 407 24.90 8.75 26.52
N ALA A 408 23.84 9.54 26.74
CA ALA A 408 23.57 10.17 28.03
C ALA A 408 23.17 9.17 29.13
N ARG A 409 22.77 7.95 28.75
CA ARG A 409 22.40 6.85 29.66
C ARG A 409 23.53 5.85 29.89
N GLU A 410 24.62 5.94 29.12
CA GLU A 410 25.78 5.09 29.32
C GLU A 410 26.49 5.47 30.63
N ASP A 411 26.65 4.52 31.54
CA ASP A 411 27.51 4.70 32.71
C ASP A 411 28.98 4.49 32.30
N PRO A 412 29.84 5.52 32.37
CA PRO A 412 31.25 5.42 32.02
C PRO A 412 32.03 4.43 32.91
N ASP A 413 31.57 4.19 34.14
CA ASP A 413 32.28 3.37 35.14
C ASP A 413 31.95 1.87 35.02
N GLU A 414 30.80 1.51 34.42
CA GLU A 414 30.41 0.11 34.17
C GLU A 414 30.88 -0.41 32.80
N MET A 415 31.04 0.45 31.79
CA MET A 415 31.33 0.02 30.42
C MET A 415 32.83 -0.11 30.15
N ASN A 416 33.24 -1.29 29.64
CA ASN A 416 34.63 -1.56 29.28
C ASN A 416 35.17 -0.53 28.26
N THR A 417 36.30 0.10 28.56
CA THR A 417 36.93 1.15 27.74
C THR A 417 37.28 0.69 26.31
N PHE A 418 37.70 -0.57 26.13
CA PHE A 418 37.95 -1.15 24.81
C PHE A 418 36.66 -1.33 24.01
N TYR A 419 35.59 -1.77 24.66
CA TYR A 419 34.28 -1.97 24.02
C TYR A 419 33.67 -0.63 23.61
N ARG A 420 33.77 0.40 24.46
CA ARG A 420 33.34 1.77 24.15
C ARG A 420 34.07 2.35 22.95
N ARG A 421 35.39 2.12 22.85
CA ARG A 421 36.19 2.51 21.68
C ARG A 421 35.80 1.77 20.41
N TRP A 422 35.46 0.48 20.53
CA TRP A 422 34.96 -0.31 19.39
C TRP A 422 33.64 0.25 18.87
N LEU A 423 32.71 0.60 19.77
CA LEU A 423 31.44 1.23 19.42
C LEU A 423 31.64 2.60 18.74
N PHE A 424 32.51 3.43 19.28
CA PHE A 424 32.87 4.71 18.66
C PHE A 424 33.42 4.54 17.23
N ASN A 425 34.34 3.59 17.03
CA ASN A 425 34.91 3.32 15.70
C ASN A 425 33.85 2.83 14.72
N ALA A 426 32.94 1.96 15.14
CA ALA A 426 31.85 1.48 14.29
C ALA A 426 30.83 2.59 13.95
N ALA A 427 30.48 3.44 14.92
CA ALA A 427 29.55 4.56 14.70
C ALA A 427 30.15 5.63 13.77
N THR A 428 31.42 5.99 13.99
CA THR A 428 32.13 6.96 13.14
C THR A 428 32.36 6.44 11.72
N GLU A 429 32.68 5.15 11.56
CA GLU A 429 32.76 4.48 10.25
C GLU A 429 31.45 4.58 9.47
N MET A 430 30.32 4.26 10.11
CA MET A 430 29.00 4.33 9.48
C MET A 430 28.58 5.77 9.15
N ALA A 431 28.82 6.73 10.06
CA ALA A 431 28.45 8.12 9.84
C ALA A 431 29.27 8.75 8.70
N ALA A 432 30.59 8.49 8.71
CA ALA A 432 31.49 8.94 7.66
C ALA A 432 31.18 8.32 6.30
N GLY A 433 30.83 7.03 6.26
CA GLY A 433 30.42 6.33 5.04
C GLY A 433 29.07 6.78 4.46
N LYS A 434 28.22 7.46 5.25
CA LYS A 434 26.96 8.08 4.79
C LYS A 434 27.11 9.57 4.44
N GLY A 435 28.26 10.18 4.77
CA GLY A 435 28.48 11.62 4.60
C GLY A 435 27.78 12.48 5.66
N ASP A 436 27.37 11.89 6.79
CA ASP A 436 26.65 12.58 7.87
C ASP A 436 27.63 13.34 8.78
N LEU A 437 27.92 14.56 8.36
CA LEU A 437 28.88 15.43 9.05
C LEU A 437 28.41 15.86 10.45
N GLU A 438 27.09 15.99 10.67
CA GLU A 438 26.54 16.42 11.96
C GLU A 438 26.73 15.33 13.03
N SER A 439 26.39 14.09 12.69
CA SER A 439 26.65 12.92 13.54
C SER A 439 28.14 12.75 13.82
N LEU A 440 28.97 12.91 12.80
CA LEU A 440 30.41 12.71 12.93
C LEU A 440 31.06 13.78 13.83
N LYS A 441 30.68 15.05 13.69
CA LYS A 441 31.10 16.14 14.58
C LYS A 441 30.76 15.82 16.03
N TRP A 442 29.51 15.43 16.29
CA TRP A 442 29.10 15.11 17.66
C TRP A 442 29.88 13.92 18.23
N LEU A 443 30.06 12.84 17.45
CA LEU A 443 30.81 11.67 17.90
C LEU A 443 32.26 12.03 18.24
N MET A 444 32.95 12.78 17.37
CA MET A 444 34.38 13.06 17.51
C MET A 444 34.71 14.23 18.45
N GLU A 445 33.82 15.22 18.59
CA GLU A 445 34.05 16.40 19.43
C GLU A 445 33.43 16.25 20.82
N SER A 446 32.31 15.54 20.96
CA SER A 446 31.54 15.47 22.21
C SER A 446 31.51 14.08 22.86
N TYR A 447 31.45 13.00 22.08
CA TYR A 447 31.31 11.65 22.64
C TYR A 447 32.66 11.02 23.05
N LEU A 448 33.66 10.99 22.15
CA LEU A 448 35.05 10.65 22.49
C LEU A 448 36.03 11.57 21.75
N SER A 449 36.61 12.54 22.47
CA SER A 449 37.48 13.58 21.91
C SER A 449 38.91 13.14 21.60
N ASP A 450 39.40 12.07 22.25
CA ASP A 450 40.83 11.76 22.28
C ASP A 450 41.22 10.51 21.46
N GLU A 451 40.23 9.74 20.97
CA GLU A 451 40.46 8.44 20.31
C GLU A 451 40.73 8.54 18.79
N PHE A 452 41.48 7.60 18.23
CA PHE A 452 41.74 7.54 16.78
C PHE A 452 40.53 6.98 16.02
N SER A 453 40.20 7.53 14.85
CA SER A 453 39.10 7.08 13.99
C SER A 453 39.59 6.77 12.57
N THR A 454 40.38 5.70 12.48
CA THR A 454 41.06 5.30 11.24
C THR A 454 40.07 4.75 10.22
N LYS A 455 39.02 4.08 10.69
CA LYS A 455 37.96 3.51 9.83
C LYS A 455 37.04 4.57 9.23
N ALA A 456 36.82 5.69 9.91
CA ALA A 456 35.99 6.77 9.38
C ALA A 456 36.61 7.43 8.14
N VAL A 457 37.93 7.64 8.13
CA VAL A 457 38.63 8.22 6.97
C VAL A 457 38.53 7.28 5.77
N ALA A 458 38.81 5.99 5.97
CA ALA A 458 38.70 4.98 4.92
C ALA A 458 37.25 4.87 4.38
N ALA A 459 36.25 4.87 5.26
CA ALA A 459 34.84 4.81 4.86
C ALA A 459 34.36 6.06 4.12
N ALA A 460 34.78 7.26 4.55
CA ALA A 460 34.45 8.50 3.84
C ALA A 460 35.08 8.52 2.43
N ALA A 461 36.32 8.05 2.31
CA ALA A 461 37.01 7.97 1.01
C ALA A 461 36.40 6.92 0.08
N ALA A 462 36.10 5.73 0.61
CA ALA A 462 35.46 4.66 -0.14
C ALA A 462 34.05 5.02 -0.63
N ASN A 463 33.33 5.94 0.02
CA ASN A 463 31.99 6.38 -0.38
C ASN A 463 31.97 7.77 -1.05
N GLY A 464 33.13 8.38 -1.29
CA GLY A 464 33.24 9.61 -2.09
C GLY A 464 32.88 10.91 -1.36
N HIS A 465 32.86 10.91 -0.02
CA HIS A 465 32.46 12.07 0.79
C HIS A 465 33.60 13.07 1.01
N LEU A 466 33.93 13.85 -0.03
CA LEU A 466 35.03 14.83 0.00
C LEU A 466 34.92 15.87 1.13
N GLY A 467 33.72 16.40 1.40
CA GLY A 467 33.53 17.41 2.46
C GLY A 467 33.81 16.87 3.87
N VAL A 468 33.53 15.58 4.10
CA VAL A 468 33.87 14.90 5.37
C VAL A 468 35.39 14.71 5.48
N LEU A 469 36.05 14.32 4.39
CA LEU A 469 37.51 14.16 4.36
C LEU A 469 38.25 15.48 4.58
N GLN A 470 37.80 16.57 3.94
CA GLN A 470 38.38 17.90 4.14
C GLN A 470 38.25 18.32 5.61
N TRP A 471 37.08 18.15 6.22
CA TRP A 471 36.87 18.45 7.63
C TRP A 471 37.75 17.58 8.55
N LEU A 472 37.82 16.27 8.30
CA LEU A 472 38.68 15.34 9.06
C LEU A 472 40.16 15.73 8.94
N TYR A 473 40.62 16.16 7.77
CA TYR A 473 41.99 16.58 7.52
C TYR A 473 42.31 17.94 8.18
N GLU A 474 41.41 18.92 8.11
CA GLU A 474 41.63 20.25 8.70
C GLU A 474 41.58 20.25 10.23
N LYS A 475 40.66 19.49 10.83
CA LYS A 475 40.39 19.53 12.28
C LYS A 475 40.97 18.36 13.06
N HIS A 476 41.14 17.21 12.42
CA HIS A 476 41.49 15.95 13.09
C HIS A 476 42.59 15.16 12.35
N HIS A 477 43.50 15.84 11.63
CA HIS A 477 44.58 15.21 10.85
C HIS A 477 45.34 14.13 11.64
N GLY A 478 45.68 14.42 12.89
CA GLY A 478 46.43 13.50 13.77
C GLY A 478 45.64 12.31 14.32
N ARG A 479 44.31 12.25 14.11
CA ARG A 479 43.43 11.18 14.61
C ARG A 479 43.10 10.10 13.56
N GLY A 480 43.53 10.29 12.30
CA GLY A 480 43.39 9.31 11.22
C GLY A 480 44.75 8.85 10.70
N TYR A 481 44.84 7.60 10.23
CA TYR A 481 45.99 7.16 9.43
C TYR A 481 45.70 7.49 7.97
N TRP A 482 46.55 8.32 7.36
CA TRP A 482 46.48 8.72 5.97
C TRP A 482 47.62 8.03 5.23
N ASN A 483 47.39 6.83 4.70
CA ASN A 483 48.49 6.05 4.12
C ASN A 483 48.13 5.43 2.78
N ASN A 484 47.18 4.50 2.72
CA ASN A 484 46.79 3.87 1.45
C ASN A 484 45.36 3.37 1.42
N THR A 485 44.79 2.99 2.56
CA THR A 485 43.42 2.50 2.68
C THR A 485 42.39 3.46 2.11
N GLU A 486 42.62 4.77 2.27
CA GLU A 486 41.73 5.83 1.82
C GLU A 486 41.74 5.94 0.30
N ILE A 487 42.93 6.06 -0.30
CA ILE A 487 43.09 6.20 -1.75
C ILE A 487 42.74 4.91 -2.49
N CYS A 488 43.09 3.74 -1.94
CA CYS A 488 42.68 2.44 -2.49
C CYS A 488 41.16 2.28 -2.46
N GLY A 489 40.49 2.64 -1.35
CA GLY A 489 39.03 2.60 -1.25
C GLY A 489 38.35 3.53 -2.25
N ALA A 490 38.85 4.76 -2.39
CA ALA A 490 38.34 5.73 -3.36
C ALA A 490 38.56 5.27 -4.82
N LEU A 491 39.69 4.63 -5.11
CA LEU A 491 39.99 4.09 -6.44
C LEU A 491 39.05 2.93 -6.80
N THR A 492 38.93 1.93 -5.92
CA THR A 492 38.09 0.74 -6.17
C THR A 492 36.62 1.12 -6.43
N ASN A 493 36.12 2.17 -5.77
CA ASN A 493 34.73 2.63 -5.92
C ASN A 493 34.57 3.81 -6.92
N GLY A 494 35.63 4.19 -7.64
CA GLY A 494 35.56 5.15 -8.75
C GLY A 494 35.40 6.63 -8.34
N HIS A 495 35.82 7.03 -7.14
CA HIS A 495 35.67 8.40 -6.63
C HIS A 495 36.83 9.31 -7.03
N ILE A 496 36.90 9.68 -8.32
CA ILE A 496 38.01 10.44 -8.92
C ILE A 496 38.33 11.76 -8.17
N LYS A 497 37.32 12.56 -7.80
CA LYS A 497 37.54 13.83 -7.08
C LYS A 497 38.21 13.65 -5.72
N VAL A 498 37.88 12.56 -5.02
CA VAL A 498 38.52 12.22 -3.74
C VAL A 498 39.96 11.76 -3.99
N VAL A 499 40.19 10.96 -5.02
CA VAL A 499 41.53 10.49 -5.42
C VAL A 499 42.45 11.66 -5.78
N GLU A 500 42.00 12.63 -6.57
CA GLU A 500 42.77 13.83 -6.93
C GLU A 500 43.14 14.67 -5.70
N TRP A 501 42.19 14.81 -4.77
CA TRP A 501 42.41 15.54 -3.53
C TRP A 501 43.38 14.78 -2.60
N LEU A 502 43.23 13.46 -2.44
CA LEU A 502 44.14 12.63 -1.65
C LEU A 502 45.56 12.61 -2.25
N ARG A 503 45.69 12.57 -3.59
CA ARG A 503 46.98 12.65 -4.29
C ARG A 503 47.76 13.91 -3.91
N THR A 504 47.08 15.03 -3.65
CA THR A 504 47.72 16.33 -3.38
C THR A 504 47.94 16.60 -1.89
N HIS A 505 47.08 16.09 -1.00
CA HIS A 505 47.09 16.42 0.42
C HIS A 505 47.59 15.28 1.33
N ALA A 506 47.50 14.03 0.89
CA ALA A 506 47.79 12.83 1.68
C ALA A 506 48.57 11.78 0.85
N VAL A 507 49.80 12.12 0.47
CA VAL A 507 50.65 11.24 -0.36
C VAL A 507 51.00 9.95 0.41
N PRO A 508 50.68 8.76 -0.15
CA PRO A 508 51.03 7.47 0.46
C PRO A 508 52.52 7.29 0.74
N ARG A 509 52.89 6.48 1.74
CA ARG A 509 54.29 6.05 1.91
C ARG A 509 54.69 5.09 0.79
N THR A 510 55.97 5.12 0.40
CA THR A 510 56.55 4.31 -0.67
C THR A 510 56.26 2.80 -0.53
N GLU A 511 56.32 2.27 0.69
CA GLU A 511 56.02 0.85 0.99
C GLU A 511 54.57 0.44 0.65
N CYS A 512 53.65 1.39 0.65
CA CYS A 512 52.22 1.17 0.44
C CYS A 512 51.76 1.51 -0.98
N MET A 513 52.59 2.21 -1.77
CA MET A 513 52.28 2.65 -3.13
C MET A 513 52.05 1.49 -4.11
N ALA A 514 52.68 0.33 -3.90
CA ALA A 514 52.43 -0.86 -4.71
C ALA A 514 50.95 -1.31 -4.63
N LYS A 515 50.33 -1.24 -3.45
CA LYS A 515 48.90 -1.56 -3.29
C LYS A 515 48.00 -0.51 -3.94
N VAL A 516 48.43 0.75 -3.96
CA VAL A 516 47.71 1.84 -4.65
C VAL A 516 47.80 1.65 -6.16
N MET A 517 48.95 1.20 -6.68
CA MET A 517 49.15 0.85 -8.09
C MET A 517 48.19 -0.26 -8.52
N ASP A 518 48.11 -1.34 -7.73
CA ASP A 518 47.21 -2.46 -8.00
C ASP A 518 45.74 -2.02 -8.01
N ALA A 519 45.33 -1.21 -7.03
CA ALA A 519 43.98 -0.66 -6.94
C ALA A 519 43.66 0.29 -8.11
N ALA A 520 44.60 1.16 -8.48
CA ALA A 520 44.44 2.09 -9.61
C ALA A 520 44.31 1.34 -10.93
N ALA A 521 45.11 0.30 -11.13
CA ALA A 521 45.06 -0.54 -12.32
C ALA A 521 43.76 -1.34 -12.41
N GLY A 522 43.32 -1.93 -11.29
CA GLY A 522 42.04 -2.62 -11.20
C GLY A 522 40.82 -1.71 -11.38
N ALA A 523 40.95 -0.42 -11.03
CA ALA A 523 39.91 0.60 -11.22
C ALA A 523 39.95 1.29 -12.60
N GLY A 524 41.01 1.07 -13.40
CA GLY A 524 41.18 1.71 -14.70
C GLY A 524 41.61 3.19 -14.64
N ASN A 525 42.13 3.65 -13.49
CA ASN A 525 42.57 5.04 -13.34
C ASN A 525 44.00 5.22 -13.87
N LEU A 526 44.11 5.47 -15.17
CA LEU A 526 45.37 5.60 -15.88
C LEU A 526 46.25 6.75 -15.35
N ASP A 527 45.65 7.85 -14.91
CA ASP A 527 46.40 9.02 -14.42
C ASP A 527 47.17 8.72 -13.13
N ILE A 528 46.59 7.91 -12.24
CA ILE A 528 47.27 7.47 -11.01
C ILE A 528 48.32 6.40 -11.31
N VAL A 529 48.04 5.49 -12.27
CA VAL A 529 49.03 4.50 -12.72
C VAL A 529 50.27 5.18 -13.30
N LYS A 530 50.08 6.19 -14.17
CA LYS A 530 51.16 7.04 -14.70
C LYS A 530 51.91 7.75 -13.60
N TRP A 531 51.18 8.42 -12.71
CA TRP A 531 51.76 9.14 -11.57
C TRP A 531 52.67 8.25 -10.71
N LEU A 532 52.21 7.05 -10.35
CA LEU A 532 53.00 6.10 -9.54
C LEU A 532 54.22 5.52 -10.27
N HIS A 533 54.10 5.26 -11.58
CA HIS A 533 55.20 4.67 -12.36
C HIS A 533 56.24 5.74 -12.75
N GLU A 534 55.81 6.88 -13.25
CA GLU A 534 56.67 7.93 -13.77
C GLU A 534 57.37 8.72 -12.66
N GLU A 535 56.62 9.13 -11.63
CA GLU A 535 57.15 9.97 -10.54
C GLU A 535 57.75 9.14 -9.40
N HIS A 536 57.15 8.00 -9.04
CA HIS A 536 57.55 7.20 -7.88
C HIS A 536 58.30 5.89 -8.23
N LYS A 537 58.50 5.58 -9.52
CA LYS A 537 59.26 4.41 -10.00
C LYS A 537 58.78 3.07 -9.41
N ILE A 538 57.46 2.95 -9.20
CA ILE A 538 56.84 1.71 -8.70
C ILE A 538 56.67 0.70 -9.85
N SER A 539 56.92 -0.57 -9.56
CA SER A 539 56.78 -1.67 -10.53
C SER A 539 55.32 -1.84 -10.98
N ILE A 540 55.14 -2.04 -12.28
CA ILE A 540 53.84 -2.25 -12.95
C ILE A 540 53.49 -3.73 -13.16
N CYS A 541 54.31 -4.66 -12.67
CA CYS A 541 54.16 -6.09 -12.97
C CYS A 541 52.87 -6.68 -12.39
N SER A 542 52.53 -6.37 -11.14
CA SER A 542 51.29 -6.82 -10.48
C SER A 542 50.04 -6.12 -11.01
N ALA A 543 50.22 -4.88 -11.48
CA ALA A 543 49.15 -4.02 -11.99
C ALA A 543 48.46 -4.62 -13.24
N LEU A 544 49.23 -5.29 -14.13
CA LEU A 544 48.67 -5.88 -15.35
C LEU A 544 47.62 -6.96 -15.02
N SER A 545 47.91 -7.85 -14.08
CA SER A 545 46.98 -8.93 -13.71
C SER A 545 45.65 -8.35 -13.21
N ASN A 546 45.71 -7.33 -12.36
CA ASN A 546 44.53 -6.70 -11.78
C ASN A 546 43.71 -5.92 -12.84
N ALA A 547 44.37 -5.18 -13.73
CA ALA A 547 43.70 -4.49 -14.83
C ALA A 547 42.99 -5.47 -15.78
N MET A 548 43.65 -6.58 -16.13
CA MET A 548 43.09 -7.61 -17.00
C MET A 548 41.91 -8.36 -16.35
N SER A 549 42.01 -8.71 -15.07
CA SER A 549 40.91 -9.36 -14.33
C SER A 549 39.66 -8.48 -14.24
N ASN A 550 39.84 -7.17 -14.08
CA ASN A 550 38.73 -6.20 -14.00
C ASN A 550 38.35 -5.58 -15.36
N CYS A 551 38.84 -6.14 -16.48
CA CYS A 551 38.50 -5.71 -17.84
C CYS A 551 38.83 -4.23 -18.13
N GLN A 552 39.91 -3.70 -17.55
CA GLN A 552 40.39 -2.33 -17.75
C GLN A 552 41.38 -2.28 -18.93
N TRP A 553 40.85 -2.21 -20.14
CA TRP A 553 41.62 -2.45 -21.37
C TRP A 553 42.56 -1.31 -21.75
N GLU A 554 42.16 -0.06 -21.58
CA GLU A 554 43.01 1.11 -21.85
C GLU A 554 44.22 1.14 -20.91
N THR A 555 44.00 0.79 -19.64
CA THR A 555 45.07 0.71 -18.65
C THR A 555 45.99 -0.48 -18.94
N SER A 556 45.42 -1.64 -19.29
CA SER A 556 46.19 -2.82 -19.70
C SER A 556 47.02 -2.55 -20.95
N GLN A 557 46.47 -1.82 -21.92
CA GLN A 557 47.18 -1.40 -23.14
C GLN A 557 48.39 -0.55 -22.79
N TRP A 558 48.19 0.49 -21.98
CA TRP A 558 49.27 1.37 -21.56
C TRP A 558 50.37 0.62 -20.80
N ILE A 559 50.01 -0.28 -19.87
CA ILE A 559 50.98 -1.10 -19.12
C ILE A 559 51.82 -1.97 -20.07
N LEU A 560 51.19 -2.57 -21.08
CA LEU A 560 51.88 -3.40 -22.08
C LEU A 560 52.82 -2.60 -23.00
N GLU A 561 52.48 -1.34 -23.30
CA GLU A 561 53.33 -0.43 -24.08
C GLU A 561 54.61 -0.02 -23.32
N HIS A 562 54.56 0.05 -21.98
CA HIS A 562 55.68 0.53 -21.14
C HIS A 562 56.70 -0.57 -20.75
N ARG A 563 56.56 -1.79 -21.31
CA ARG A 563 57.64 -2.78 -21.59
C ARG A 563 58.56 -3.22 -20.43
N GLU A 564 58.14 -3.18 -19.17
CA GLU A 564 58.91 -3.82 -18.07
C GLU A 564 58.67 -5.34 -17.94
N LEU A 565 57.72 -5.91 -18.70
CA LEU A 565 57.22 -7.26 -18.46
C LEU A 565 57.90 -8.33 -19.35
N VAL A 566 58.44 -9.36 -18.71
CA VAL A 566 58.56 -10.70 -19.31
C VAL A 566 57.13 -11.24 -19.42
N LEU A 567 56.56 -11.17 -20.63
CA LEU A 567 55.12 -11.34 -20.86
C LEU A 567 54.59 -12.67 -20.29
N PRO A 568 53.67 -12.66 -19.31
CA PRO A 568 52.87 -13.84 -18.98
C PRO A 568 51.98 -14.17 -20.19
N TRP A 569 51.66 -15.45 -20.37
CA TRP A 569 50.82 -15.95 -21.45
C TRP A 569 49.41 -15.34 -21.36
N ILE A 570 49.15 -14.25 -22.10
CA ILE A 570 47.84 -13.57 -22.11
C ILE A 570 46.88 -14.38 -22.99
N SER A 571 45.80 -14.89 -22.40
CA SER A 571 44.68 -15.48 -23.15
C SER A 571 43.78 -14.39 -23.72
N TRP A 572 43.38 -14.56 -24.98
CA TRP A 572 42.42 -13.68 -25.65
C TRP A 572 40.97 -13.96 -25.25
N ASP A 573 40.71 -15.01 -24.47
CA ASP A 573 39.35 -15.40 -24.06
C ASP A 573 38.66 -14.30 -23.24
N GLN A 574 39.37 -13.67 -22.30
CA GLN A 574 38.80 -12.64 -21.44
C GLN A 574 38.47 -11.34 -22.21
N PRO A 575 39.37 -10.78 -23.05
CA PRO A 575 39.02 -9.68 -23.95
C PRO A 575 37.88 -10.01 -24.92
N ALA A 576 37.83 -11.24 -25.42
CA ALA A 576 36.77 -11.72 -26.31
C ALA A 576 35.43 -11.82 -25.61
N LYS A 577 35.41 -12.26 -24.34
CA LYS A 577 34.21 -12.29 -23.47
C LYS A 577 33.61 -10.91 -23.24
N ASN A 578 34.45 -9.87 -23.18
CA ASN A 578 34.02 -8.49 -22.96
C ASN A 578 33.74 -7.72 -24.28
N GLY A 579 34.06 -8.31 -25.43
CA GLY A 579 33.78 -7.71 -26.74
C GLY A 579 34.74 -6.60 -27.15
N THR A 580 35.92 -6.50 -26.54
CA THR A 580 36.82 -5.35 -26.74
C THR A 580 37.70 -5.54 -27.98
N LEU A 581 37.11 -5.33 -29.16
CA LEU A 581 37.76 -5.49 -30.46
C LEU A 581 39.03 -4.63 -30.62
N ARG A 582 39.02 -3.39 -30.10
CA ARG A 582 40.18 -2.49 -30.18
C ARG A 582 41.39 -3.07 -29.45
N PHE A 583 41.18 -3.60 -28.26
CA PHE A 583 42.24 -4.20 -27.45
C PHE A 583 42.75 -5.51 -28.06
N LEU A 584 41.86 -6.35 -28.60
CA LEU A 584 42.25 -7.56 -29.35
C LEU A 584 43.11 -7.24 -30.59
N LYS A 585 42.76 -6.19 -31.34
CA LYS A 585 43.57 -5.69 -32.47
C LYS A 585 44.93 -5.18 -32.00
N PHE A 586 44.98 -4.49 -30.85
CA PHE A 586 46.23 -4.06 -30.23
C PHE A 586 47.11 -5.27 -29.88
N LEU A 587 46.59 -6.27 -29.14
CA LEU A 587 47.33 -7.49 -28.78
C LEU A 587 47.91 -8.18 -30.02
N ARG A 588 47.13 -8.27 -31.10
CA ARG A 588 47.60 -8.80 -32.38
C ARG A 588 48.74 -7.97 -32.98
N SER A 589 48.60 -6.64 -33.03
CA SER A 589 49.61 -5.76 -33.63
C SER A 589 50.99 -5.85 -32.96
N TYR A 590 51.01 -6.11 -31.64
CA TYR A 590 52.23 -6.27 -30.86
C TYR A 590 52.66 -7.74 -30.69
N SER A 591 51.96 -8.69 -31.32
CA SER A 591 52.20 -10.13 -31.19
C SER A 591 52.19 -10.63 -29.73
N ILE A 592 51.23 -10.13 -28.94
CA ILE A 592 51.07 -10.44 -27.52
C ILE A 592 49.93 -11.45 -27.33
N GLY A 593 50.24 -12.60 -26.73
CA GLY A 593 49.27 -13.68 -26.48
C GLY A 593 49.01 -14.52 -27.73
N HIS A 594 47.96 -15.34 -27.66
CA HIS A 594 47.58 -16.26 -28.74
C HIS A 594 46.05 -16.46 -28.72
N LEU A 595 45.52 -16.88 -29.87
CA LEU A 595 44.13 -17.29 -30.00
C LEU A 595 43.90 -18.56 -29.17
N GLY A 596 43.08 -18.47 -28.13
CA GLY A 596 42.67 -19.63 -27.33
C GLY A 596 41.67 -20.49 -28.09
N TYR A 597 41.62 -21.78 -27.77
CA TYR A 597 40.66 -22.73 -28.36
C TYR A 597 39.20 -22.28 -28.15
N PHE A 598 38.92 -21.63 -27.01
CA PHE A 598 37.57 -21.18 -26.63
C PHE A 598 37.28 -19.72 -26.98
N THR A 599 38.21 -18.97 -27.60
CA THR A 599 38.07 -17.52 -27.79
C THR A 599 36.87 -17.17 -28.68
N LEU A 600 36.67 -17.92 -29.78
CA LEU A 600 35.52 -17.73 -30.67
C LEU A 600 34.20 -18.10 -29.98
N GLN A 601 34.17 -19.23 -29.27
CA GLN A 601 32.98 -19.69 -28.53
C GLN A 601 32.57 -18.70 -27.45
N THR A 602 33.56 -18.11 -26.78
CA THR A 602 33.36 -17.10 -25.73
C THR A 602 32.83 -15.79 -26.32
N ALA A 603 33.37 -15.31 -27.45
CA ALA A 603 32.85 -14.13 -28.13
C ALA A 603 31.40 -14.34 -28.62
N ALA A 604 31.12 -15.49 -29.23
CA ALA A 604 29.81 -15.83 -29.76
C ALA A 604 28.76 -15.97 -28.64
N GLY A 605 29.10 -16.69 -27.56
CA GLY A 605 28.21 -16.89 -26.41
C GLY A 605 27.94 -15.63 -25.58
N ASN A 606 28.65 -14.52 -25.78
CA ASN A 606 28.37 -13.22 -25.13
C ASN A 606 27.85 -12.17 -26.13
N GLY A 607 27.53 -12.56 -27.37
CA GLY A 607 26.86 -11.69 -28.34
C GLY A 607 27.78 -10.67 -29.04
N HIS A 608 29.10 -10.90 -29.08
CA HIS A 608 30.03 -9.94 -29.65
C HIS A 608 30.30 -10.20 -31.14
N LEU A 609 29.29 -9.96 -31.98
CA LEU A 609 29.32 -10.23 -33.42
C LEU A 609 30.54 -9.63 -34.15
N GLU A 610 30.92 -8.39 -33.84
CA GLU A 610 32.06 -7.73 -34.48
C GLU A 610 33.42 -8.37 -34.11
N VAL A 611 33.52 -8.96 -32.91
CA VAL A 611 34.68 -9.76 -32.52
C VAL A 611 34.68 -11.09 -33.26
N VAL A 612 33.52 -11.76 -33.36
CA VAL A 612 33.37 -13.01 -34.12
C VAL A 612 33.76 -12.83 -35.59
N LYS A 613 33.22 -11.80 -36.25
CA LYS A 613 33.56 -11.44 -37.65
C LYS A 613 35.06 -11.25 -37.79
N TRP A 614 35.68 -10.47 -36.91
CA TRP A 614 37.12 -10.23 -36.95
C TRP A 614 37.94 -11.50 -36.71
N LEU A 615 37.58 -12.33 -35.73
CA LEU A 615 38.26 -13.60 -35.47
C LEU A 615 38.20 -14.54 -36.69
N HIS A 616 37.05 -14.62 -37.36
CA HIS A 616 36.88 -15.48 -38.52
C HIS A 616 37.60 -14.93 -39.76
N THR A 617 37.33 -13.68 -40.13
CA THR A 617 37.79 -13.09 -41.40
C THR A 617 39.28 -12.75 -41.40
N GLU A 618 39.81 -12.27 -40.27
CA GLU A 618 41.14 -11.67 -40.21
C GLU A 618 42.17 -12.60 -39.55
N LEU A 619 41.72 -13.56 -38.73
CA LEU A 619 42.56 -14.54 -38.04
C LEU A 619 42.31 -15.99 -38.50
N GLY A 620 41.30 -16.22 -39.35
CA GLY A 620 40.98 -17.55 -39.86
C GLY A 620 40.41 -18.51 -38.81
N ALA A 621 39.81 -18.00 -37.73
CA ALA A 621 39.19 -18.86 -36.72
C ALA A 621 38.03 -19.67 -37.34
N MET A 622 38.05 -20.99 -37.17
CA MET A 622 37.02 -21.89 -37.70
C MET A 622 35.71 -21.71 -36.94
N LEU A 623 34.60 -21.54 -37.67
CA LEU A 623 33.25 -21.52 -37.08
C LEU A 623 32.90 -22.91 -36.56
N THR A 624 32.66 -23.04 -35.26
CA THR A 624 32.32 -24.32 -34.63
C THR A 624 30.83 -24.36 -34.25
N PRO A 625 30.15 -25.52 -34.41
CA PRO A 625 28.78 -25.71 -33.92
C PRO A 625 28.60 -25.36 -32.43
N ASP A 626 29.61 -25.66 -31.60
CA ASP A 626 29.61 -25.30 -30.18
C ASP A 626 29.52 -23.78 -29.92
N ALA A 627 30.09 -22.96 -30.80
CA ALA A 627 30.04 -21.50 -30.66
C ALA A 627 28.62 -20.99 -30.98
N MET A 628 28.01 -21.54 -32.04
CA MET A 628 26.62 -21.25 -32.42
C MET A 628 25.64 -21.71 -31.34
N LYS A 629 25.84 -22.90 -30.77
CA LYS A 629 25.04 -23.44 -29.65
C LYS A 629 25.05 -22.52 -28.44
N ARG A 630 26.23 -22.02 -28.03
CA ARG A 630 26.34 -21.07 -26.90
C ARG A 630 25.69 -19.72 -27.20
N ALA A 631 25.82 -19.22 -28.42
CA ALA A 631 25.14 -18.00 -28.85
C ALA A 631 23.62 -18.17 -28.80
N ALA A 632 23.11 -19.32 -29.26
CA ALA A 632 21.68 -19.64 -29.24
C ALA A 632 21.14 -19.75 -27.81
N GLN A 633 21.80 -20.52 -26.93
CA GLN A 633 21.37 -20.70 -25.53
C GLN A 633 21.30 -19.39 -24.73
N ASN A 634 22.12 -18.40 -25.07
CA ASN A 634 22.17 -17.09 -24.41
C ASN A 634 21.37 -16.00 -25.15
N GLY A 635 20.63 -16.34 -26.21
CA GLY A 635 19.70 -15.42 -26.88
C GLY A 635 20.33 -14.43 -27.86
N HIS A 636 21.49 -14.72 -28.45
CA HIS A 636 22.19 -13.83 -29.37
C HIS A 636 21.82 -14.11 -30.84
N LEU A 637 20.62 -13.69 -31.26
CA LEU A 637 20.07 -13.93 -32.60
C LEU A 637 20.98 -13.45 -33.74
N ASP A 638 21.52 -12.24 -33.62
CA ASP A 638 22.40 -11.61 -34.62
C ASP A 638 23.68 -12.42 -34.89
N VAL A 639 24.23 -13.05 -33.84
CA VAL A 639 25.36 -13.97 -33.96
C VAL A 639 24.91 -15.27 -34.63
N VAL A 640 23.76 -15.83 -34.25
CA VAL A 640 23.23 -17.08 -34.83
C VAL A 640 22.92 -16.92 -36.32
N GLU A 641 22.24 -15.83 -36.72
CA GLU A 641 21.98 -15.48 -38.12
C GLU A 641 23.28 -15.41 -38.92
N TRP A 642 24.26 -14.67 -38.39
CA TRP A 642 25.55 -14.53 -39.06
C TRP A 642 26.31 -15.87 -39.18
N PHE A 643 26.27 -16.73 -38.17
CA PHE A 643 26.84 -18.08 -38.24
C PHE A 643 26.15 -18.93 -39.32
N HIS A 644 24.82 -18.83 -39.44
CA HIS A 644 24.04 -19.53 -40.45
C HIS A 644 24.38 -19.03 -41.87
N GLU A 645 24.47 -17.72 -42.06
CA GLU A 645 24.87 -17.09 -43.33
C GLU A 645 26.28 -17.51 -43.78
N ASN A 646 27.19 -17.80 -42.85
CA ASN A 646 28.56 -18.25 -43.12
C ASN A 646 28.71 -19.77 -43.15
N GLY A 647 27.60 -20.52 -43.29
CA GLY A 647 27.61 -21.96 -43.54
C GLY A 647 27.93 -22.83 -42.32
N CYS A 648 27.76 -22.31 -41.10
CA CYS A 648 27.83 -23.13 -39.89
C CYS A 648 26.48 -23.85 -39.67
N GLU A 649 26.36 -25.07 -40.17
CA GLU A 649 25.20 -25.94 -39.93
C GLU A 649 25.44 -26.75 -38.65
N GLY A 650 24.82 -26.36 -37.53
CA GLY A 650 25.23 -26.91 -36.23
C GLY A 650 24.22 -26.86 -35.08
N CYS A 651 22.94 -26.62 -35.32
CA CYS A 651 21.93 -26.67 -34.25
C CYS A 651 21.28 -28.06 -34.20
N ASP A 652 21.72 -28.91 -33.28
CA ASP A 652 21.01 -30.14 -32.93
C ASP A 652 19.67 -29.83 -32.25
N VAL A 653 18.76 -30.82 -32.24
CA VAL A 653 17.45 -30.71 -31.58
C VAL A 653 17.62 -30.33 -30.09
N ASP A 654 18.68 -30.82 -29.45
CA ASP A 654 19.02 -30.48 -28.08
C ASP A 654 19.36 -28.99 -27.89
N THR A 655 20.00 -28.34 -28.87
CA THR A 655 20.23 -26.90 -28.84
C THR A 655 18.90 -26.14 -28.89
N LEU A 656 17.98 -26.51 -29.77
CA LEU A 656 16.65 -25.88 -29.86
C LEU A 656 15.85 -26.06 -28.56
N ILE A 657 15.88 -27.25 -27.96
CA ILE A 657 15.23 -27.53 -26.67
C ILE A 657 15.84 -26.68 -25.55
N ASN A 658 17.18 -26.58 -25.49
CA ASN A 658 17.86 -25.79 -24.45
C ASN A 658 17.65 -24.29 -24.62
N THR A 659 17.63 -23.80 -25.86
CA THR A 659 17.33 -22.39 -26.20
C THR A 659 15.88 -22.04 -25.83
N ALA A 660 14.93 -22.91 -26.15
CA ALA A 660 13.54 -22.77 -25.72
C ALA A 660 13.39 -22.83 -24.19
N GLY A 661 14.11 -23.75 -23.52
CA GLY A 661 14.13 -23.87 -22.06
C GLY A 661 14.76 -22.68 -21.34
N SER A 662 15.64 -21.93 -22.01
CA SER A 662 16.25 -20.69 -21.51
C SER A 662 15.41 -19.45 -21.80
N GLY A 663 14.27 -19.60 -22.50
CA GLY A 663 13.31 -18.52 -22.76
C GLY A 663 13.52 -17.72 -24.04
N HIS A 664 14.44 -18.15 -24.91
CA HIS A 664 14.82 -17.44 -26.14
C HIS A 664 14.11 -18.01 -27.38
N LEU A 665 12.78 -17.91 -27.41
CA LEU A 665 11.93 -18.45 -28.49
C LEU A 665 12.09 -17.73 -29.84
N ASP A 666 12.65 -16.53 -29.84
CA ASP A 666 12.99 -15.73 -31.01
C ASP A 666 14.21 -16.27 -31.77
N VAL A 667 15.05 -17.08 -31.12
CA VAL A 667 16.24 -17.69 -31.71
C VAL A 667 15.99 -19.11 -32.22
N VAL A 668 14.95 -19.79 -31.73
CA VAL A 668 14.49 -21.12 -32.18
C VAL A 668 13.72 -20.97 -33.48
#